data_AF-A0A7Z6UPU9-F1
#
_entry.id   AF-A0A7Z6UPU9-F1
#
_cell.length_a   1.000
_cell.length_b   1.000
_cell.length_c   1.000
_cell.angle_alpha   90.00
_cell.angle_beta   90.00
_cell.angle_gamma   90.00
#
_symmetry.space_group_name_H-M   'P 1'
#
loop_
_entity.id
_entity.type
_entity.pdbx_description
1 polymer ?
#
loop_
_entity_poly.entity_id
_entity_poly.type
_entity_poly.pdbx_seq_one_letter_code
_entity_poly.pdbx_strand_id
1 'polypeptide(L)'
;MVQRRSPATAGATDLAGHAAIQPYRHSPGRRAIAATCRRWRVAQRGHHGRRHSGAAQWPAGAVSGRSPVDRRLPGHRRSCHLPPGQGRADSGQCPHSLQPAERLRASAPRHFRRDQEQMKKVLIANRGEIAVRIARACRDYGVASVAVYADADIDALHVRQADEAYGLQGERPTDTYLNIEKLLAVAARAGADAVHPGYGFLSERAEFARAVIDAGLIWIGPDPATIDALGDKVQARRIALKVGAPLVAGTEDPVNDASEVVAFAEQHGLPIAIKAAFGGGGRGLKVAWKLDEVAELYESAVREAVTAFGRGECFVERFLDRPRHIEAQIIADRHGRVVVVGTRDCSLQRRNQKLIEEAPAPYLNDELRQRIHESARAVCAEVGYVGAGTVEFLLSGDGTLSFLEVNTRLQVEHPVTEETSGVDLVIEQLRVADGLPLSFDGTPVPRGHSFEFRINAEDAGNGFLPTPGSITLFQPPSGPGVRLDTGVAEGSRVSPNFDSMIAKLIVTGATREQAISRARRALAEFKVEGVATVLPFHRAVMDHADFTAANTFAVHTRWIETDFAEHVTIAPRNAEPVDPGVLRTFVEIDGKRHELGLPAALLAGMSLNAAAPADASQPIADAPDPHAVLTPVAGNLHAWAVEDGATVEKGQVIAIMEAMKMETSILAPCAGTVQISKEPGGYLEAKVVIGRVEA
;
A
#
# COMPACT_ATOMS: atom_id res chain seq x y z
N MET A 1 40.49 -56.08 58.72
CA MET A 1 39.30 -56.30 59.58
C MET A 1 38.19 -56.88 58.70
N VAL A 2 38.00 -58.21 58.79
CA VAL A 2 36.79 -59.05 58.55
C VAL A 2 35.80 -58.66 57.42
N GLN A 3 35.88 -59.30 56.23
CA GLN A 3 34.97 -60.35 55.65
C GLN A 3 33.55 -59.88 55.24
N ARG A 4 33.19 -59.86 53.94
CA ARG A 4 32.60 -60.93 53.08
C ARG A 4 31.24 -61.49 53.53
N ARG A 5 30.19 -61.32 52.68
CA ARG A 5 29.40 -62.38 51.98
C ARG A 5 28.11 -61.83 51.33
N SER A 6 27.90 -62.15 50.05
CA SER A 6 26.61 -62.23 49.32
C SER A 6 25.97 -63.64 49.52
N PRO A 7 25.01 -64.14 48.71
CA PRO A 7 23.76 -63.62 48.11
C PRO A 7 22.56 -64.58 48.33
N ALA A 8 21.36 -64.27 47.81
CA ALA A 8 20.37 -65.28 47.43
C ALA A 8 19.52 -64.82 46.23
N THR A 9 19.43 -65.72 45.26
CA THR A 9 18.77 -65.66 43.95
C THR A 9 17.42 -66.39 43.93
N ALA A 10 16.60 -66.07 42.91
CA ALA A 10 15.80 -66.97 42.05
C ALA A 10 14.28 -66.77 42.05
N GLY A 11 13.71 -66.73 40.83
CA GLY A 11 12.29 -66.92 40.55
C GLY A 11 11.80 -66.25 39.27
N ALA A 12 12.07 -66.87 38.12
CA ALA A 12 11.53 -66.52 36.80
C ALA A 12 10.18 -67.20 36.55
N THR A 13 9.29 -66.57 35.77
CA THR A 13 8.48 -67.22 34.71
C THR A 13 7.77 -66.18 33.84
N ASP A 14 7.95 -66.31 32.53
CA ASP A 14 7.26 -65.65 31.42
C ASP A 14 5.74 -65.88 31.41
N LEU A 15 5.00 -64.94 30.80
CA LEU A 15 3.95 -65.25 29.83
C LEU A 15 3.63 -64.01 28.98
N ALA A 16 3.79 -64.16 27.67
CA ALA A 16 3.51 -63.18 26.63
C ALA A 16 1.99 -62.99 26.40
N GLY A 17 1.59 -61.76 26.06
CA GLY A 17 0.26 -61.42 25.57
C GLY A 17 0.29 -60.13 24.76
N HIS A 18 0.16 -60.26 23.44
CA HIS A 18 0.02 -59.16 22.48
C HIS A 18 -1.23 -58.32 22.75
N ALA A 19 -1.14 -56.98 22.65
CA ALA A 19 -2.11 -56.14 21.94
C ALA A 19 -1.69 -54.66 21.92
N ALA A 20 -1.76 -54.06 20.73
CA ALA A 20 -1.50 -52.68 20.40
C ALA A 20 -2.48 -51.68 21.05
N ILE A 21 -2.01 -50.49 21.42
CA ILE A 21 -2.87 -49.31 21.69
C ILE A 21 -2.20 -48.04 21.14
N GLN A 22 -2.85 -47.49 20.11
CA GLN A 22 -2.69 -46.13 19.57
C GLN A 22 -3.61 -45.13 20.34
N PRO A 23 -3.48 -43.80 20.11
CA PRO A 23 -3.64 -42.77 21.14
C PRO A 23 -5.07 -42.31 21.46
N TYR A 24 -5.22 -41.79 22.68
CA TYR A 24 -6.44 -41.24 23.27
C TYR A 24 -6.94 -39.96 22.57
N ARG A 25 -8.19 -39.99 22.09
CA ARG A 25 -9.09 -38.84 21.88
C ARG A 25 -10.15 -38.86 22.99
N HIS A 26 -10.50 -37.69 23.56
CA HIS A 26 -11.60 -37.58 24.52
C HIS A 26 -12.62 -36.49 24.15
N SER A 27 -13.86 -36.94 23.88
CA SER A 27 -15.18 -36.37 24.19
C SER A 27 -16.24 -37.23 23.47
N PRO A 28 -17.54 -37.31 23.85
CA PRO A 28 -18.29 -36.47 24.81
C PRO A 28 -19.24 -37.26 25.77
N GLY A 29 -19.82 -36.57 26.76
CA GLY A 29 -20.90 -37.10 27.61
C GLY A 29 -21.96 -36.05 27.96
N ARG A 30 -23.19 -36.27 27.49
CA ARG A 30 -24.42 -35.49 27.79
C ARG A 30 -25.06 -35.97 29.09
N ARG A 31 -25.69 -35.06 29.86
CA ARG A 31 -26.91 -35.33 30.64
C ARG A 31 -27.85 -34.12 30.64
N ALA A 32 -29.14 -34.42 30.53
CA ALA A 32 -30.28 -33.51 30.43
C ALA A 32 -30.92 -33.25 31.80
N ILE A 33 -31.56 -32.07 31.97
CA ILE A 33 -32.58 -31.79 32.99
C ILE A 33 -33.68 -30.95 32.32
N ALA A 34 -34.95 -31.29 32.61
CA ALA A 34 -36.14 -30.73 32.00
C ALA A 34 -36.94 -29.77 32.91
N ALA A 35 -37.52 -28.75 32.26
CA ALA A 35 -38.82 -28.09 32.45
C ALA A 35 -39.20 -27.39 33.77
N THR A 36 -39.53 -26.09 33.66
CA THR A 36 -40.90 -25.59 34.00
C THR A 36 -41.17 -24.21 33.37
N CYS A 37 -42.23 -24.14 32.55
CA CYS A 37 -42.84 -22.90 32.05
C CYS A 37 -44.15 -22.63 32.82
N ARG A 38 -44.41 -21.38 33.21
CA ARG A 38 -45.75 -20.91 33.58
C ARG A 38 -46.21 -19.81 32.63
N ARG A 39 -47.38 -20.04 32.04
CA ARG A 39 -48.23 -19.13 31.26
C ARG A 39 -49.10 -18.32 32.21
N TRP A 40 -49.41 -17.07 31.82
CA TRP A 40 -50.64 -16.36 32.21
C TRP A 40 -51.52 -16.21 30.96
N ARG A 41 -52.84 -16.33 31.14
CA ARG A 41 -53.92 -16.15 30.15
C ARG A 41 -54.98 -15.21 30.72
N VAL A 42 -55.85 -14.72 29.81
CA VAL A 42 -57.23 -14.15 29.92
C VAL A 42 -57.25 -12.76 29.24
N ALA A 43 -58.17 -12.36 28.34
CA ALA A 43 -59.31 -13.00 27.66
C ALA A 43 -59.79 -12.23 26.39
N GLN A 44 -60.45 -13.02 25.53
CA GLN A 44 -61.50 -12.82 24.50
C GLN A 44 -62.03 -11.44 24.07
N ARG A 45 -62.23 -11.32 22.74
CA ARG A 45 -63.46 -11.01 21.93
C ARG A 45 -62.97 -10.40 20.59
N GLY A 46 -63.47 -10.65 19.38
CA GLY A 46 -64.52 -11.48 18.81
C GLY A 46 -64.70 -11.09 17.32
N HIS A 47 -64.85 -12.10 16.46
CA HIS A 47 -65.59 -12.18 15.18
C HIS A 47 -65.32 -11.31 13.91
N HIS A 48 -65.37 -12.09 12.80
CA HIS A 48 -65.74 -11.79 11.40
C HIS A 48 -64.74 -10.98 10.54
N GLY A 49 -64.43 -11.32 9.28
CA GLY A 49 -64.86 -12.40 8.39
C GLY A 49 -64.43 -12.10 6.94
N ARG A 50 -64.23 -13.17 6.14
CA ARG A 50 -64.23 -13.24 4.65
C ARG A 50 -63.11 -12.48 3.90
N ARG A 51 -62.17 -13.19 3.24
CA ARG A 51 -62.21 -13.89 1.93
C ARG A 51 -62.21 -12.95 0.70
N HIS A 52 -61.22 -13.23 -0.17
CA HIS A 52 -61.13 -13.15 -1.64
C HIS A 52 -59.93 -12.30 -2.10
N SER A 53 -58.81 -12.90 -2.54
CA SER A 53 -58.53 -13.56 -3.82
C SER A 53 -58.48 -12.59 -5.00
N GLY A 54 -57.32 -12.51 -5.67
CA GLY A 54 -57.19 -11.84 -6.96
C GLY A 54 -55.74 -11.54 -7.33
N ALA A 55 -55.10 -12.47 -8.02
CA ALA A 55 -53.83 -12.28 -8.71
C ALA A 55 -54.00 -11.36 -9.93
N ALA A 56 -52.93 -10.66 -10.32
CA ALA A 56 -52.29 -10.72 -11.65
C ALA A 56 -51.48 -9.44 -11.97
N GLN A 57 -50.31 -9.69 -12.56
CA GLN A 57 -49.34 -8.80 -13.18
C GLN A 57 -49.95 -7.89 -14.27
N TRP A 58 -49.31 -6.76 -14.60
CA TRP A 58 -49.10 -6.26 -15.99
C TRP A 58 -47.87 -5.29 -16.03
N PRO A 59 -47.26 -5.04 -17.22
CA PRO A 59 -45.82 -4.78 -17.40
C PRO A 59 -45.46 -3.38 -17.93
N ALA A 60 -44.20 -3.23 -18.32
CA ALA A 60 -43.52 -2.06 -18.90
C ALA A 60 -44.08 -1.56 -20.25
N GLY A 61 -43.82 -0.29 -20.55
CA GLY A 61 -43.99 0.33 -21.87
C GLY A 61 -43.33 1.71 -21.95
N ALA A 62 -42.37 1.86 -22.86
CA ALA A 62 -41.68 3.09 -23.22
C ALA A 62 -42.44 3.88 -24.30
N VAL A 63 -42.39 5.23 -24.31
CA VAL A 63 -42.46 6.07 -25.53
C VAL A 63 -41.78 7.44 -25.29
N SER A 64 -41.00 7.85 -26.30
CA SER A 64 -40.28 9.10 -26.57
C SER A 64 -41.16 10.35 -26.84
N GLY A 65 -40.65 11.58 -26.62
CA GLY A 65 -41.19 12.77 -27.29
C GLY A 65 -40.71 14.16 -26.79
N ARG A 66 -39.81 14.77 -27.58
CA ARG A 66 -39.38 16.17 -27.77
C ARG A 66 -40.04 17.36 -27.00
N SER A 67 -39.17 18.31 -26.62
CA SER A 67 -39.31 19.71 -26.12
C SER A 67 -40.02 20.72 -27.08
N PRO A 68 -40.01 22.07 -26.84
CA PRO A 68 -40.18 22.91 -25.62
C PRO A 68 -41.21 24.05 -25.84
N VAL A 69 -41.75 24.68 -24.78
CA VAL A 69 -42.33 26.05 -24.88
C VAL A 69 -42.11 26.87 -23.60
N ASP A 70 -41.50 28.02 -23.80
CA ASP A 70 -41.28 29.16 -22.91
C ASP A 70 -42.57 29.96 -22.69
N ARG A 71 -42.86 30.45 -21.47
CA ARG A 71 -43.77 31.59 -21.24
C ARG A 71 -43.65 32.16 -19.82
N ARG A 72 -43.26 33.44 -19.78
CA ARG A 72 -43.20 34.35 -18.62
C ARG A 72 -44.55 35.01 -18.29
N LEU A 73 -44.57 35.59 -17.07
CA LEU A 73 -45.33 36.75 -16.54
C LEU A 73 -46.57 36.44 -15.65
N PRO A 74 -47.02 37.36 -14.75
CA PRO A 74 -46.34 38.47 -14.05
C PRO A 74 -46.68 38.53 -12.53
N GLY A 75 -46.10 39.51 -11.79
CA GLY A 75 -46.19 39.62 -10.33
C GLY A 75 -47.24 40.58 -9.75
N HIS A 76 -47.17 40.83 -8.44
CA HIS A 76 -47.81 41.97 -7.75
C HIS A 76 -47.16 42.24 -6.37
N ARG A 77 -46.84 43.53 -6.13
CA ARG A 77 -46.49 44.13 -4.82
C ARG A 77 -47.74 44.35 -3.96
N ARG A 78 -47.63 44.28 -2.62
CA ARG A 78 -48.29 45.19 -1.66
C ARG A 78 -47.49 45.31 -0.37
N SER A 79 -47.51 46.51 0.20
CA SER A 79 -46.82 46.98 1.41
C SER A 79 -47.82 47.37 2.51
N CYS A 80 -47.25 47.65 3.70
CA CYS A 80 -47.73 48.52 4.80
C CYS A 80 -48.52 47.88 5.96
N HIS A 81 -47.98 47.88 7.19
CA HIS A 81 -48.16 48.96 8.20
C HIS A 81 -47.54 48.63 9.58
N LEU A 82 -47.06 49.67 10.27
CA LEU A 82 -46.63 49.75 11.67
C LEU A 82 -47.44 50.87 12.38
N PRO A 83 -47.56 50.85 13.72
CA PRO A 83 -47.80 52.05 14.55
C PRO A 83 -46.76 52.23 15.71
N PRO A 84 -46.76 53.38 16.44
CA PRO A 84 -45.54 54.15 16.74
C PRO A 84 -45.31 54.60 18.22
N GLY A 85 -44.23 55.37 18.48
CA GLY A 85 -44.03 56.25 19.65
C GLY A 85 -42.56 56.74 19.80
N GLN A 86 -42.17 57.93 19.30
CA GLN A 86 -42.16 59.30 19.91
C GLN A 86 -40.86 59.71 20.63
N GLY A 87 -40.24 60.85 20.22
CA GLY A 87 -39.36 61.66 21.10
C GLY A 87 -38.18 62.45 20.49
N ARG A 88 -38.47 63.64 19.90
CA ARG A 88 -37.70 64.90 19.64
C ARG A 88 -36.19 65.04 20.05
N ALA A 89 -35.30 65.48 19.13
CA ALA A 89 -34.73 66.85 18.88
C ALA A 89 -33.51 67.18 19.78
N ASP A 90 -32.42 67.89 19.45
CA ASP A 90 -32.04 68.83 18.37
C ASP A 90 -30.49 69.12 18.44
N SER A 91 -29.94 69.73 17.38
CA SER A 91 -28.78 70.66 17.33
C SER A 91 -27.29 70.18 17.30
N GLY A 92 -26.51 70.79 16.39
CA GLY A 92 -25.07 71.08 16.56
C GLY A 92 -24.15 70.96 15.32
N GLN A 93 -23.88 72.08 14.64
CA GLN A 93 -22.92 72.24 13.51
C GLN A 93 -21.49 72.67 13.97
N CYS A 94 -20.44 72.09 13.34
CA CYS A 94 -19.11 72.64 12.89
C CYS A 94 -18.18 73.49 13.82
N PRO A 95 -16.88 73.82 13.50
CA PRO A 95 -15.91 73.34 12.46
C PRO A 95 -14.40 73.19 12.91
N HIS A 96 -13.54 72.76 11.97
CA HIS A 96 -12.11 73.06 11.69
C HIS A 96 -10.95 73.06 12.74
N SER A 97 -9.96 72.20 12.43
CA SER A 97 -8.46 72.34 12.43
C SER A 97 -7.66 72.78 13.67
N LEU A 98 -6.61 72.01 14.01
CA LEU A 98 -5.19 72.41 14.10
C LEU A 98 -4.29 71.16 14.36
N GLN A 99 -3.01 71.26 14.00
CA GLN A 99 -1.99 70.20 13.73
C GLN A 99 -1.54 69.37 14.96
N PRO A 100 -0.67 68.32 14.84
CA PRO A 100 0.79 68.58 14.86
C PRO A 100 1.74 67.57 14.13
N ALA A 101 2.93 68.10 13.83
CA ALA A 101 4.29 67.55 13.91
C ALA A 101 4.74 66.33 13.05
N GLU A 102 5.70 66.64 12.18
CA GLU A 102 6.57 65.72 11.44
C GLU A 102 7.41 64.81 12.37
N ARG A 103 7.43 63.51 12.06
CA ARG A 103 8.54 62.61 12.40
C ARG A 103 9.00 61.91 11.13
N LEU A 104 10.25 62.15 10.78
CA LEU A 104 11.04 61.42 9.79
C LEU A 104 10.92 59.91 10.02
N ARG A 105 10.22 59.21 9.11
CA ARG A 105 10.32 57.76 8.98
C ARG A 105 11.42 57.46 7.97
N ALA A 106 12.50 56.85 8.45
CA ALA A 106 13.50 56.20 7.63
C ALA A 106 12.80 55.21 6.67
N SER A 107 13.14 55.29 5.40
CA SER A 107 12.74 54.34 4.36
C SER A 107 13.23 52.94 4.73
N ALA A 108 12.29 52.08 5.13
CA ALA A 108 12.51 50.64 5.21
C ALA A 108 12.83 50.10 3.79
N PRO A 109 13.72 49.11 3.67
CA PRO A 109 14.04 48.52 2.38
C PRO A 109 12.77 47.92 1.77
N ARG A 110 12.53 48.19 0.49
CA ARG A 110 11.50 47.52 -0.30
C ARG A 110 11.82 46.03 -0.32
N HIS A 111 11.27 45.26 0.62
CA HIS A 111 11.23 43.82 0.50
C HIS A 111 10.47 43.50 -0.78
N PHE A 112 11.15 42.79 -1.67
CA PHE A 112 10.57 42.08 -2.80
C PHE A 112 9.40 41.23 -2.28
N ARG A 113 8.17 41.75 -2.34
CA ARG A 113 7.01 40.89 -2.55
C ARG A 113 7.15 40.41 -3.98
N ARG A 114 7.81 39.28 -4.17
CA ARG A 114 7.47 38.42 -5.31
C ARG A 114 6.00 38.08 -5.05
N ASP A 115 5.10 38.59 -5.87
CA ASP A 115 3.77 38.01 -5.98
C ASP A 115 4.03 36.51 -6.13
N GLN A 116 3.73 35.72 -5.09
CA GLN A 116 3.83 34.28 -5.20
C GLN A 116 2.71 33.92 -6.17
N GLU A 117 3.06 33.79 -7.44
CA GLU A 117 2.14 33.26 -8.43
C GLU A 117 1.72 31.89 -7.92
N GLN A 118 0.44 31.79 -7.60
CA GLN A 118 -0.22 30.55 -7.25
C GLN A 118 0.11 29.49 -8.31
N MET A 119 0.38 28.25 -7.88
CA MET A 119 0.67 27.11 -8.75
C MET A 119 -0.41 26.98 -9.83
N LYS A 120 0.00 26.76 -11.08
CA LYS A 120 -0.92 26.70 -12.24
C LYS A 120 -0.90 25.33 -12.90
N LYS A 121 0.25 24.64 -12.90
CA LYS A 121 0.41 23.37 -13.62
C LYS A 121 1.40 22.42 -12.95
N VAL A 122 0.89 21.25 -12.57
CA VAL A 122 1.63 20.21 -11.84
C VAL A 122 2.05 19.08 -12.77
N LEU A 123 3.35 18.80 -12.82
CA LEU A 123 3.86 17.54 -13.36
C LEU A 123 3.76 16.44 -12.29
N ILE A 124 3.14 15.33 -12.67
CA ILE A 124 2.99 14.15 -11.83
C ILE A 124 4.11 13.18 -12.19
N ALA A 125 5.13 13.11 -11.35
CA ALA A 125 6.31 12.25 -11.56
C ALA A 125 6.05 10.81 -11.10
N ASN A 126 4.93 10.23 -11.55
CA ASN A 126 4.50 8.88 -11.16
C ASN A 126 3.54 8.28 -12.21
N ARG A 127 3.09 7.04 -11.95
CA ARG A 127 2.16 6.28 -12.82
C ARG A 127 1.03 5.62 -12.03
N GLY A 128 0.16 4.92 -12.73
CA GLY A 128 -0.84 4.04 -12.11
C GLY A 128 -1.88 4.81 -11.30
N GLU A 129 -2.39 4.18 -10.23
CA GLU A 129 -3.52 4.72 -9.47
C GLU A 129 -3.19 6.07 -8.81
N ILE A 130 -1.97 6.24 -8.29
CA ILE A 130 -1.58 7.47 -7.59
C ILE A 130 -1.53 8.66 -8.55
N ALA A 131 -1.09 8.44 -9.79
CA ALA A 131 -1.11 9.50 -10.78
C ALA A 131 -2.54 9.91 -11.16
N VAL A 132 -3.49 8.96 -11.21
CA VAL A 132 -4.92 9.26 -11.35
C VAL A 132 -5.45 10.05 -10.15
N ARG A 133 -5.09 9.65 -8.93
CA ARG A 133 -5.48 10.31 -7.67
C ARG A 133 -5.00 11.75 -7.61
N ILE A 134 -3.75 12.01 -8.00
CA ILE A 134 -3.17 13.36 -8.05
C ILE A 134 -3.81 14.19 -9.16
N ALA A 135 -4.01 13.64 -10.37
CA ALA A 135 -4.66 14.36 -11.47
C ALA A 135 -6.09 14.81 -11.08
N ARG A 136 -6.83 13.98 -10.34
CA ARG A 136 -8.14 14.36 -9.78
C ARG A 136 -8.02 15.49 -8.76
N ALA A 137 -7.07 15.42 -7.82
CA ALA A 137 -6.82 16.50 -6.87
C ALA A 137 -6.43 17.81 -7.55
N CYS A 138 -5.57 17.77 -8.57
CA CYS A 138 -5.21 18.95 -9.37
C CYS A 138 -6.46 19.60 -9.96
N ARG A 139 -7.36 18.80 -10.56
CA ARG A 139 -8.61 19.29 -11.14
C ARG A 139 -9.53 19.91 -10.10
N ASP A 140 -9.69 19.28 -8.95
CA ASP A 140 -10.53 19.79 -7.85
C ASP A 140 -9.95 21.06 -7.22
N TYR A 141 -8.62 21.17 -7.18
CA TYR A 141 -7.90 22.35 -6.70
C TYR A 141 -7.87 23.50 -7.73
N GLY A 142 -8.10 23.20 -9.01
CA GLY A 142 -8.13 24.18 -10.10
C GLY A 142 -6.79 24.40 -10.81
N VAL A 143 -5.88 23.43 -10.77
CA VAL A 143 -4.57 23.47 -11.45
C VAL A 143 -4.49 22.41 -12.55
N ALA A 144 -3.78 22.70 -13.64
CA ALA A 144 -3.59 21.76 -14.74
C ALA A 144 -2.65 20.62 -14.34
N SER A 145 -2.88 19.43 -14.88
CA SER A 145 -2.11 18.22 -14.59
C SER A 145 -1.35 17.71 -15.83
N VAL A 146 -0.09 17.32 -15.63
CA VAL A 146 0.78 16.75 -16.66
C VAL A 146 1.23 15.35 -16.23
N ALA A 147 0.81 14.33 -16.96
CA ALA A 147 1.29 12.97 -16.79
C ALA A 147 2.58 12.71 -17.59
N VAL A 148 3.40 11.80 -17.09
CA VAL A 148 4.51 11.20 -17.84
C VAL A 148 4.28 9.70 -18.00
N TYR A 149 4.79 9.11 -19.08
CA TYR A 149 4.63 7.68 -19.32
C TYR A 149 5.85 7.01 -19.95
N ALA A 150 6.12 5.78 -19.51
CA ALA A 150 6.95 4.82 -20.24
C ALA A 150 6.20 4.28 -21.46
N ASP A 151 6.89 3.70 -22.44
CA ASP A 151 6.25 3.28 -23.70
C ASP A 151 5.14 2.24 -23.47
N ALA A 152 5.35 1.33 -22.51
CA ALA A 152 4.36 0.35 -22.08
C ALA A 152 3.11 0.96 -21.41
N ASP A 153 3.18 2.22 -20.97
CA ASP A 153 2.11 2.94 -20.28
C ASP A 153 1.36 3.93 -21.19
N ILE A 154 1.61 3.92 -22.50
CA ILE A 154 0.95 4.83 -23.45
C ILE A 154 -0.58 4.79 -23.35
N ASP A 155 -1.13 3.64 -22.96
CA ASP A 155 -2.57 3.40 -22.76
C ASP A 155 -2.95 3.21 -21.29
N ALA A 156 -2.12 3.65 -20.36
CA ALA A 156 -2.44 3.63 -18.95
C ALA A 156 -3.55 4.65 -18.60
N LEU A 157 -4.29 4.39 -17.53
CA LEU A 157 -5.41 5.25 -17.14
C LEU A 157 -4.96 6.67 -16.77
N HIS A 158 -3.81 6.83 -16.13
CA HIS A 158 -3.31 8.15 -15.72
C HIS A 158 -2.96 9.05 -16.92
N VAL A 159 -2.48 8.46 -18.01
CA VAL A 159 -2.18 9.17 -19.27
C VAL A 159 -3.45 9.76 -19.88
N ARG A 160 -4.57 9.05 -19.79
CA ARG A 160 -5.88 9.54 -20.28
C ARG A 160 -6.55 10.53 -19.32
N GLN A 161 -6.22 10.48 -18.04
CA GLN A 161 -6.91 11.26 -17.01
C GLN A 161 -6.31 12.66 -16.82
N ALA A 162 -5.00 12.80 -17.00
CA ALA A 162 -4.31 14.09 -16.92
C ALA A 162 -4.69 15.01 -18.10
N ASP A 163 -4.50 16.32 -17.93
CA ASP A 163 -4.85 17.30 -18.97
C ASP A 163 -3.83 17.32 -20.11
N GLU A 164 -2.58 16.97 -19.81
CA GLU A 164 -1.53 16.71 -20.80
C GLU A 164 -0.73 15.45 -20.44
N ALA A 165 -0.14 14.78 -21.43
CA ALA A 165 0.74 13.65 -21.19
C ALA A 165 1.92 13.60 -22.17
N TYR A 166 3.09 13.24 -21.67
CA TYR A 166 4.36 13.22 -22.42
C TYR A 166 5.11 11.89 -22.24
N GLY A 167 5.65 11.36 -23.33
CA GLY A 167 6.44 10.13 -23.32
C GLY A 167 7.84 10.36 -22.75
N LEU A 168 8.33 9.42 -21.95
CA LEU A 168 9.71 9.40 -21.42
C LEU A 168 10.67 8.60 -22.29
N GLN A 169 10.16 7.82 -23.26
CA GLN A 169 10.92 6.95 -24.17
C GLN A 169 11.73 5.89 -23.41
N GLY A 170 11.25 4.65 -23.42
CA GLY A 170 11.84 3.50 -22.73
C GLY A 170 10.82 2.68 -21.94
N GLU A 171 11.24 1.49 -21.53
CA GLU A 171 10.38 0.53 -20.83
C GLU A 171 10.73 0.31 -19.35
N ARG A 172 12.01 0.49 -18.99
CA ARG A 172 12.51 0.22 -17.64
C ARG A 172 12.33 1.43 -16.74
N PRO A 173 12.10 1.23 -15.42
CA PRO A 173 12.02 2.34 -14.47
C PRO A 173 13.22 3.30 -14.52
N THR A 174 14.45 2.78 -14.64
CA THR A 174 15.70 3.57 -14.70
C THR A 174 15.77 4.50 -15.89
N ASP A 175 15.21 4.08 -17.03
CA ASP A 175 15.21 4.86 -18.27
C ASP A 175 14.03 5.84 -18.32
N THR A 176 13.08 5.73 -17.38
CA THR A 176 11.81 6.44 -17.39
C THR A 176 11.55 7.16 -16.06
N TYR A 177 10.70 6.61 -15.18
CA TYR A 177 10.21 7.25 -13.96
C TYR A 177 11.29 7.52 -12.89
N LEU A 178 12.45 6.88 -12.99
CA LEU A 178 13.62 7.16 -12.13
C LEU A 178 14.62 8.13 -12.78
N ASN A 179 14.37 8.61 -13.99
CA ASN A 179 15.27 9.50 -14.70
C ASN A 179 14.90 10.97 -14.44
N ILE A 180 15.65 11.60 -13.53
CA ILE A 180 15.46 12.99 -13.11
C ILE A 180 15.54 13.97 -14.31
N GLU A 181 16.53 13.81 -15.18
CA GLU A 181 16.75 14.70 -16.32
C GLU A 181 15.55 14.71 -17.27
N LYS A 182 15.03 13.52 -17.61
CA LYS A 182 13.84 13.40 -18.47
C LYS A 182 12.60 14.03 -17.84
N LEU A 183 12.38 13.82 -16.55
CA LEU A 183 11.24 14.40 -15.83
C LEU A 183 11.31 15.94 -15.83
N LEU A 184 12.47 16.52 -15.57
CA LEU A 184 12.66 17.98 -15.61
C LEU A 184 12.56 18.54 -17.02
N ALA A 185 13.07 17.82 -18.03
CA ALA A 185 12.92 18.21 -19.43
C ALA A 185 11.45 18.25 -19.86
N VAL A 186 10.63 17.27 -19.43
CA VAL A 186 9.19 17.29 -19.66
C VAL A 186 8.52 18.44 -18.88
N ALA A 187 8.87 18.67 -17.62
CA ALA A 187 8.32 19.79 -16.83
C ALA A 187 8.53 21.12 -17.54
N ALA A 188 9.74 21.36 -18.05
CA ALA A 188 10.08 22.56 -18.82
C ALA A 188 9.28 22.66 -20.13
N ARG A 189 9.19 21.57 -20.91
CA ARG A 189 8.43 21.54 -22.18
C ARG A 189 6.93 21.75 -22.00
N ALA A 190 6.36 21.16 -20.95
CA ALA A 190 4.94 21.29 -20.62
C ALA A 190 4.58 22.63 -19.98
N GLY A 191 5.59 23.40 -19.54
CA GLY A 191 5.41 24.62 -18.76
C GLY A 191 4.78 24.34 -17.39
N ALA A 192 5.13 23.21 -16.76
CA ALA A 192 4.76 22.94 -15.38
C ALA A 192 5.55 23.86 -14.44
N ASP A 193 4.92 24.30 -13.35
CA ASP A 193 5.53 25.12 -12.31
C ASP A 193 5.70 24.38 -10.98
N ALA A 194 5.16 23.16 -10.89
CA ALA A 194 5.31 22.28 -9.73
C ALA A 194 5.48 20.81 -10.11
N VAL A 195 6.07 20.02 -9.21
CA VAL A 195 6.22 18.57 -9.36
C VAL A 195 5.64 17.86 -8.14
N HIS A 196 4.70 16.94 -8.36
CA HIS A 196 4.20 16.03 -7.36
C HIS A 196 4.78 14.63 -7.58
N PRO A 197 5.57 14.08 -6.63
CA PRO A 197 6.22 12.78 -6.83
C PRO A 197 5.29 11.59 -6.54
N GLY A 198 4.20 11.80 -5.80
CA GLY A 198 3.34 10.72 -5.33
C GLY A 198 4.06 9.88 -4.28
N TYR A 199 4.16 8.57 -4.50
CA TYR A 199 4.89 7.64 -3.63
C TYR A 199 5.75 6.67 -4.45
N GLY A 200 6.79 6.11 -3.83
CA GLY A 200 7.77 5.29 -4.55
C GLY A 200 8.52 6.10 -5.62
N PHE A 201 9.23 5.39 -6.51
CA PHE A 201 10.14 6.01 -7.49
C PHE A 201 11.09 7.02 -6.82
N LEU A 202 10.95 8.31 -7.15
CA LEU A 202 11.81 9.38 -6.67
C LEU A 202 11.23 10.18 -5.49
N SER A 203 10.08 9.78 -4.93
CA SER A 203 9.39 10.54 -3.88
C SER A 203 10.19 10.73 -2.59
N GLU A 204 11.15 9.85 -2.34
CA GLU A 204 12.01 9.86 -1.14
C GLU A 204 13.48 10.10 -1.53
N ARG A 205 13.73 10.68 -2.71
CA ARG A 205 15.07 11.00 -3.19
C ARG A 205 15.33 12.49 -3.03
N ALA A 206 16.13 12.86 -2.03
CA ALA A 206 16.48 14.26 -1.76
C ALA A 206 17.14 14.95 -2.96
N GLU A 207 17.95 14.22 -3.73
CA GLU A 207 18.56 14.70 -4.98
C GLU A 207 17.51 15.12 -6.04
N PHE A 208 16.37 14.42 -6.12
CA PHE A 208 15.30 14.79 -7.04
C PHE A 208 14.56 16.03 -6.55
N ALA A 209 14.19 16.07 -5.27
CA ALA A 209 13.58 17.24 -4.66
C ALA A 209 14.45 18.49 -4.85
N ARG A 210 15.77 18.35 -4.67
CA ARG A 210 16.74 19.43 -4.89
C ARG A 210 16.81 19.84 -6.36
N ALA A 211 16.88 18.88 -7.29
CA ALA A 211 16.90 19.18 -8.72
C ALA A 211 15.62 19.89 -9.22
N VAL A 212 14.45 19.55 -8.68
CA VAL A 212 13.18 20.25 -8.95
C VAL A 212 13.26 21.71 -8.49
N ILE A 213 13.72 21.95 -7.25
CA ILE A 213 13.86 23.30 -6.69
C ILE A 213 14.90 24.12 -7.46
N ASP A 214 16.04 23.52 -7.81
CA ASP A 214 17.11 24.17 -8.57
C ASP A 214 16.67 24.53 -10.00
N ALA A 215 15.73 23.77 -10.57
CA ALA A 215 15.07 24.09 -11.84
C ALA A 215 14.01 25.21 -11.71
N GLY A 216 13.79 25.75 -10.51
CA GLY A 216 12.83 26.82 -10.25
C GLY A 216 11.37 26.35 -10.12
N LEU A 217 11.15 25.04 -9.97
CA LEU A 217 9.83 24.44 -9.81
C LEU A 217 9.49 24.27 -8.32
N ILE A 218 8.19 24.26 -8.00
CA ILE A 218 7.69 23.95 -6.67
C ILE A 218 7.75 22.43 -6.43
N TRP A 219 8.48 22.01 -5.40
CA TRP A 219 8.45 20.62 -4.93
C TRP A 219 7.26 20.40 -3.97
N ILE A 220 6.37 19.47 -4.32
CA ILE A 220 5.22 19.11 -3.49
C ILE A 220 5.60 17.92 -2.60
N GLY A 221 6.25 18.22 -1.47
CA GLY A 221 6.72 17.23 -0.50
C GLY A 221 7.63 17.84 0.55
N PRO A 222 8.27 17.01 1.39
CA PRO A 222 9.23 17.47 2.39
C PRO A 222 10.49 18.06 1.74
N ASP A 223 11.13 19.01 2.42
CA ASP A 223 12.34 19.64 1.91
C ASP A 223 13.50 18.61 1.81
N PRO A 224 14.46 18.76 0.86
CA PRO A 224 15.51 17.78 0.62
C PRO A 224 16.32 17.38 1.87
N ALA A 225 16.63 18.35 2.74
CA ALA A 225 17.36 18.10 3.97
C ALA A 225 16.57 17.23 4.97
N THR A 226 15.24 17.38 5.01
CA THR A 226 14.35 16.55 5.83
C THR A 226 14.30 15.12 5.30
N ILE A 227 14.27 14.95 3.96
CA ILE A 227 14.35 13.64 3.31
C ILE A 227 15.67 12.94 3.68
N ASP A 228 16.81 13.63 3.54
CA ASP A 228 18.13 13.09 3.90
C ASP A 228 18.20 12.70 5.40
N ALA A 229 17.73 13.58 6.29
CA ALA A 229 17.81 13.38 7.74
C ALA A 229 16.97 12.20 8.25
N LEU A 230 15.79 11.96 7.65
CA LEU A 230 14.89 10.89 8.04
C LEU A 230 15.12 9.59 7.26
N GLY A 231 15.73 9.65 6.08
CA GLY A 231 16.11 8.47 5.28
C GLY A 231 17.33 7.72 5.84
N ASP A 232 18.20 8.40 6.59
CA ASP A 232 19.29 7.77 7.34
C ASP A 232 18.77 7.23 8.68
N LYS A 233 18.78 5.89 8.84
CA LYS A 233 18.32 5.20 10.06
C LYS A 233 19.02 5.65 11.33
N VAL A 234 20.32 5.95 11.26
CA VAL A 234 21.10 6.39 12.41
C VAL A 234 20.69 7.80 12.82
N GLN A 235 20.53 8.69 11.84
CA GLN A 235 20.06 10.06 12.10
C GLN A 235 18.61 10.08 12.60
N ALA A 236 17.71 9.33 11.95
CA ALA A 236 16.33 9.18 12.37
C ALA A 236 16.23 8.65 13.82
N ARG A 237 17.04 7.65 14.19
CA ARG A 237 17.10 7.14 15.56
C ARG A 237 17.62 8.19 16.56
N ARG A 238 18.64 8.97 16.20
CA ARG A 238 19.15 10.07 17.04
C ARG A 238 18.09 11.15 17.26
N ILE A 239 17.34 11.51 16.22
CA ILE A 239 16.21 12.44 16.30
C ILE A 239 15.14 11.88 17.24
N ALA A 240 14.75 10.62 17.04
CA ALA A 240 13.78 9.93 17.90
C ALA A 240 14.21 9.93 19.38
N LEU A 241 15.47 9.61 19.68
CA LEU A 241 16.03 9.68 21.04
C LEU A 241 15.99 11.10 21.61
N LYS A 242 16.40 12.10 20.83
CA LYS A 242 16.44 13.50 21.25
C LYS A 242 15.07 14.02 21.67
N VAL A 243 14.01 13.62 20.96
CA VAL A 243 12.63 14.04 21.26
C VAL A 243 11.92 13.12 22.25
N GLY A 244 12.58 12.06 22.73
CA GLY A 244 12.01 11.09 23.65
C GLY A 244 10.95 10.17 23.02
N ALA A 245 11.00 9.96 21.70
CA ALA A 245 10.14 8.98 21.04
C ALA A 245 10.44 7.57 21.58
N PRO A 246 9.42 6.70 21.70
CA PRO A 246 9.58 5.35 22.22
C PRO A 246 10.53 4.56 21.32
N LEU A 247 11.52 3.89 21.88
CA LEU A 247 12.43 3.00 21.14
C LEU A 247 12.63 1.72 21.94
N VAL A 248 12.71 0.58 21.25
CA VAL A 248 13.20 -0.65 21.88
C VAL A 248 14.65 -0.45 22.36
N ALA A 249 15.02 -1.21 23.39
CA ALA A 249 16.40 -1.32 23.80
C ALA A 249 17.24 -1.76 22.60
N GLY A 250 18.35 -1.08 22.36
CA GLY A 250 19.30 -1.39 21.30
C GLY A 250 20.58 -0.60 21.49
N THR A 251 21.66 -1.05 20.86
CA THR A 251 22.96 -0.43 20.98
C THR A 251 22.96 0.96 20.37
N GLU A 252 23.71 1.90 20.98
CA GLU A 252 23.82 3.27 20.46
C GLU A 252 24.72 3.34 19.23
N ASP A 253 25.84 2.62 19.30
CA ASP A 253 26.83 2.46 18.24
C ASP A 253 26.82 1.02 17.68
N PRO A 254 27.39 0.81 16.48
CA PRO A 254 27.59 -0.53 15.95
C PRO A 254 28.40 -1.39 16.93
N VAL A 255 28.02 -2.65 17.08
CA VAL A 255 28.76 -3.61 17.91
C VAL A 255 30.06 -4.03 17.23
N ASN A 256 31.12 -4.18 18.03
CA ASN A 256 32.45 -4.53 17.53
C ASN A 256 32.60 -6.03 17.25
N ASP A 257 31.98 -6.88 18.06
CA ASP A 257 32.07 -8.33 17.95
C ASP A 257 30.85 -9.04 18.55
N ALA A 258 30.81 -10.36 18.38
CA ALA A 258 29.73 -11.22 18.88
C ALA A 258 29.58 -11.18 20.41
N SER A 259 30.63 -10.87 21.17
CA SER A 259 30.58 -10.87 22.63
C SER A 259 29.74 -9.71 23.16
N GLU A 260 29.78 -8.55 22.50
CA GLU A 260 28.89 -7.42 22.81
C GLU A 260 27.41 -7.76 22.53
N VAL A 261 27.14 -8.55 21.49
CA VAL A 261 25.79 -9.03 21.15
C VAL A 261 25.26 -10.00 22.20
N VAL A 262 26.11 -10.92 22.67
CA VAL A 262 25.78 -11.87 23.75
C VAL A 262 25.50 -11.12 25.05
N ALA A 263 26.37 -10.17 25.43
CA ALA A 263 26.19 -9.35 26.62
C ALA A 263 24.88 -8.54 26.57
N PHE A 264 24.55 -8.00 25.39
CA PHE A 264 23.27 -7.32 25.16
C PHE A 264 22.08 -8.27 25.35
N ALA A 265 22.14 -9.48 24.79
CA ALA A 265 21.10 -10.50 24.94
C ALA A 265 20.91 -10.94 26.40
N GLU A 266 21.98 -11.08 27.17
CA GLU A 266 21.93 -11.39 28.61
C GLU A 266 21.30 -10.25 29.42
N GLN A 267 21.60 -9.01 29.08
CA GLN A 267 21.07 -7.82 29.78
C GLN A 267 19.61 -7.53 29.44
N HIS A 268 19.23 -7.62 28.18
CA HIS A 268 17.93 -7.16 27.67
C HIS A 268 16.95 -8.31 27.37
N GLY A 269 17.42 -9.55 27.42
CA GLY A 269 16.65 -10.75 27.11
C GLY A 269 16.56 -11.03 25.61
N LEU A 270 16.16 -12.27 25.31
CA LEU A 270 15.88 -12.77 23.96
C LEU A 270 14.37 -12.69 23.65
N PRO A 271 13.96 -12.64 22.37
CA PRO A 271 14.82 -12.60 21.17
C PRO A 271 15.43 -11.23 20.88
N ILE A 272 16.56 -11.21 20.18
CA ILE A 272 17.23 -10.00 19.68
C ILE A 272 17.36 -10.02 18.16
N ALA A 273 17.38 -8.83 17.55
CA ALA A 273 17.60 -8.64 16.13
C ALA A 273 18.98 -8.00 15.90
N ILE A 274 19.77 -8.64 15.05
CA ILE A 274 21.06 -8.15 14.56
C ILE A 274 20.80 -7.55 13.18
N LYS A 275 21.10 -6.27 13.00
CA LYS A 275 20.82 -5.50 11.79
C LYS A 275 22.10 -4.89 11.24
N ALA A 276 22.32 -4.99 9.92
CA ALA A 276 23.35 -4.21 9.26
C ALA A 276 23.10 -2.69 9.41
N ALA A 277 24.16 -1.93 9.66
CA ALA A 277 24.13 -0.47 9.77
C ALA A 277 23.74 0.21 8.45
N PHE A 278 24.14 -0.42 7.34
CA PHE A 278 23.85 0.02 5.99
C PHE A 278 22.98 -1.05 5.31
N GLY A 279 21.91 -0.61 4.65
CA GLY A 279 20.99 -1.50 3.94
C GLY A 279 19.51 -1.25 4.24
N GLY A 280 18.69 -1.32 3.19
CA GLY A 280 17.23 -1.28 3.23
C GLY A 280 16.60 -2.64 2.91
N GLY A 281 15.30 -2.81 3.20
CA GLY A 281 14.52 -3.97 2.74
C GLY A 281 14.73 -5.30 3.49
N GLY A 282 15.30 -5.28 4.70
CA GLY A 282 15.44 -6.47 5.54
C GLY A 282 16.62 -7.40 5.21
N ARG A 283 17.47 -7.03 4.23
CA ARG A 283 18.75 -7.72 3.97
C ARG A 283 19.71 -7.51 5.14
N GLY A 284 20.38 -8.56 5.60
CA GLY A 284 21.27 -8.55 6.77
C GLY A 284 20.59 -8.54 8.14
N LEU A 285 19.26 -8.80 8.21
CA LEU A 285 18.55 -8.99 9.48
C LEU A 285 18.67 -10.46 9.92
N LYS A 286 19.23 -10.71 11.10
CA LYS A 286 19.21 -12.01 11.78
C LYS A 286 18.49 -11.89 13.11
N VAL A 287 17.68 -12.88 13.46
CA VAL A 287 16.96 -12.89 14.74
C VAL A 287 17.46 -14.07 15.55
N ALA A 288 18.05 -13.78 16.71
CA ALA A 288 18.48 -14.79 17.68
C ALA A 288 17.40 -14.97 18.74
N TRP A 289 16.89 -16.19 18.83
CA TRP A 289 15.93 -16.70 19.81
C TRP A 289 16.62 -17.39 20.99
N LYS A 290 17.83 -17.90 20.77
CA LYS A 290 18.65 -18.57 21.79
C LYS A 290 20.02 -17.90 21.89
N LEU A 291 20.67 -18.08 23.02
CA LEU A 291 21.97 -17.44 23.29
C LEU A 291 23.12 -18.12 22.52
N ASP A 292 23.02 -19.42 22.28
CA ASP A 292 24.04 -20.25 21.63
C ASP A 292 24.18 -19.98 20.12
N GLU A 293 23.13 -19.46 19.47
CA GLU A 293 23.15 -19.08 18.05
C GLU A 293 23.58 -17.62 17.80
N VAL A 294 23.71 -16.79 18.83
CA VAL A 294 23.99 -15.34 18.69
C VAL A 294 25.29 -15.09 17.93
N ALA A 295 26.37 -15.79 18.28
CA ALA A 295 27.67 -15.57 17.67
C ALA A 295 27.68 -15.93 16.17
N GLU A 296 27.08 -17.08 15.81
CA GLU A 296 26.98 -17.52 14.42
C GLU A 296 26.11 -16.57 13.59
N LEU A 297 24.97 -16.14 14.14
CA LEU A 297 24.07 -15.20 13.48
C LEU A 297 24.72 -13.82 13.29
N TYR A 298 25.53 -13.35 14.24
CA TYR A 298 26.29 -12.12 14.08
C TYR A 298 27.29 -12.22 12.94
N GLU A 299 28.16 -13.24 12.92
CA GLU A 299 29.13 -13.43 11.85
C GLU A 299 28.46 -13.61 10.47
N SER A 300 27.31 -14.27 10.45
CA SER A 300 26.46 -14.37 9.25
C SER A 300 25.98 -13.00 8.77
N ALA A 301 25.45 -12.16 9.68
CA ALA A 301 24.99 -10.82 9.36
C ALA A 301 26.13 -9.93 8.84
N VAL A 302 27.31 -9.98 9.46
CA VAL A 302 28.51 -9.22 9.04
C VAL A 302 28.94 -9.62 7.62
N ARG A 303 29.04 -10.92 7.32
CA ARG A 303 29.41 -11.40 5.98
C ARG A 303 28.41 -10.95 4.90
N GLU A 304 27.12 -11.03 5.20
CA GLU A 304 26.06 -10.56 4.30
C GLU A 304 26.17 -9.04 4.07
N ALA A 305 26.39 -8.27 5.13
CA ALA A 305 26.54 -6.81 5.05
C ALA A 305 27.80 -6.39 4.27
N VAL A 306 28.94 -7.05 4.49
CA VAL A 306 30.17 -6.79 3.71
C VAL A 306 29.96 -7.11 2.24
N THR A 307 29.33 -8.24 1.93
CA THR A 307 29.08 -8.65 0.54
C THR A 307 28.13 -7.70 -0.17
N ALA A 308 27.08 -7.25 0.52
CA ALA A 308 26.05 -6.39 -0.06
C ALA A 308 26.43 -4.91 -0.11
N PHE A 309 27.17 -4.40 0.89
CA PHE A 309 27.37 -2.96 1.11
C PHE A 309 28.83 -2.56 1.29
N GLY A 310 29.77 -3.51 1.25
CA GLY A 310 31.21 -3.27 1.49
C GLY A 310 31.55 -2.91 2.94
N ARG A 311 30.56 -2.90 3.85
CA ARG A 311 30.70 -2.54 5.27
C ARG A 311 29.98 -3.55 6.15
N GLY A 312 30.68 -4.05 7.16
CA GLY A 312 30.18 -5.11 8.06
C GLY A 312 29.62 -4.63 9.38
N GLU A 313 29.42 -3.33 9.56
CA GLU A 313 28.93 -2.76 10.82
C GLU A 313 27.49 -3.22 11.08
N CYS A 314 27.21 -3.70 12.31
CA CYS A 314 25.89 -4.15 12.72
C CYS A 314 25.46 -3.52 14.04
N PHE A 315 24.15 -3.34 14.23
CA PHE A 315 23.51 -2.95 15.47
C PHE A 315 22.69 -4.11 16.03
N VAL A 316 22.44 -4.06 17.34
CA VAL A 316 21.59 -5.04 18.02
C VAL A 316 20.45 -4.30 18.70
N GLU A 317 19.25 -4.84 18.57
CA GLU A 317 18.06 -4.36 19.27
C GLU A 317 17.24 -5.53 19.80
N ARG A 318 16.40 -5.29 20.80
CA ARG A 318 15.39 -6.26 21.23
C ARG A 318 14.42 -6.50 20.07
N PHE A 319 14.21 -7.76 19.72
CA PHE A 319 13.25 -8.14 18.70
C PHE A 319 11.85 -8.16 19.30
N LEU A 320 10.90 -7.49 18.66
CA LEU A 320 9.50 -7.54 19.03
C LEU A 320 8.86 -8.73 18.33
N ASP A 321 8.47 -9.76 19.09
CA ASP A 321 7.76 -10.91 18.54
C ASP A 321 6.27 -10.61 18.34
N ARG A 322 5.72 -11.11 17.22
CA ARG A 322 4.33 -10.90 16.76
C ARG A 322 3.85 -9.43 16.92
N PRO A 323 4.61 -8.42 16.45
CA PRO A 323 4.23 -7.03 16.65
C PRO A 323 3.14 -6.63 15.65
N ARG A 324 2.33 -5.67 16.06
CA ARG A 324 1.45 -4.89 15.20
C ARG A 324 2.22 -3.72 14.60
N HIS A 325 2.00 -3.44 13.32
CA HIS A 325 2.56 -2.28 12.64
C HIS A 325 1.53 -1.15 12.72
N ILE A 326 1.82 -0.15 13.54
CA ILE A 326 0.96 1.01 13.76
C ILE A 326 1.64 2.25 13.21
N GLU A 327 0.89 3.11 12.56
CA GLU A 327 1.45 4.32 11.98
C GLU A 327 0.56 5.53 12.20
N ALA A 328 1.19 6.71 12.16
CA ALA A 328 0.53 8.00 12.32
C ALA A 328 0.68 8.82 11.04
N GLN A 329 -0.44 9.16 10.40
CA GLN A 329 -0.45 10.12 9.30
C GLN A 329 -0.14 11.49 9.86
N ILE A 330 0.90 12.15 9.33
CA ILE A 330 1.16 13.55 9.62
C ILE A 330 0.97 14.40 8.37
N ILE A 331 0.66 15.67 8.60
CA ILE A 331 0.79 16.73 7.62
C ILE A 331 1.28 18.00 8.30
N ALA A 332 2.20 18.70 7.67
CA ALA A 332 2.79 19.91 8.19
C ALA A 332 2.84 21.02 7.15
N ASP A 333 2.65 22.27 7.59
CA ASP A 333 2.73 23.45 6.74
C ASP A 333 4.03 24.24 6.94
N ARG A 334 4.29 25.19 6.04
CA ARG A 334 5.46 26.08 6.13
C ARG A 334 5.32 27.13 7.26
N HIS A 335 4.23 27.12 8.02
CA HIS A 335 3.96 28.04 9.14
C HIS A 335 4.30 27.40 10.49
N GLY A 336 4.96 26.23 10.48
CA GLY A 336 5.44 25.53 11.66
C GLY A 336 4.40 24.63 12.32
N ARG A 337 3.24 24.42 11.68
CA ARG A 337 2.20 23.55 12.21
C ARG A 337 2.43 22.12 11.77
N VAL A 338 2.44 21.19 12.72
CA VAL A 338 2.49 19.73 12.48
C VAL A 338 1.25 19.09 13.10
N VAL A 339 0.47 18.39 12.27
CA VAL A 339 -0.78 17.75 12.70
C VAL A 339 -0.72 16.25 12.41
N VAL A 340 -1.08 15.44 13.42
CA VAL A 340 -1.40 14.03 13.21
C VAL A 340 -2.86 13.95 12.77
N VAL A 341 -3.13 13.45 11.58
CA VAL A 341 -4.48 13.40 10.97
C VAL A 341 -5.25 12.17 11.44
N GLY A 342 -4.54 11.07 11.68
CA GLY A 342 -5.11 9.81 12.16
C GLY A 342 -4.05 8.73 12.33
N THR A 343 -4.45 7.60 12.91
CA THR A 343 -3.61 6.40 13.01
C THR A 343 -4.11 5.30 12.09
N ARG A 344 -3.21 4.44 11.63
CA ARG A 344 -3.53 3.24 10.85
C ARG A 344 -2.86 2.01 11.44
N ASP A 345 -3.51 0.86 11.29
CA ASP A 345 -2.90 -0.44 11.51
C ASP A 345 -2.63 -1.08 10.14
N CYS A 346 -1.38 -1.47 9.91
CA CYS A 346 -0.89 -2.07 8.68
C CYS A 346 -0.23 -3.43 8.96
N SER A 347 -0.63 -4.09 10.05
CA SER A 347 -0.06 -5.36 10.50
C SER A 347 -0.32 -6.50 9.52
N LEU A 348 -1.37 -6.39 8.69
CA LEU A 348 -1.69 -7.40 7.69
C LEU A 348 -0.84 -7.17 6.43
N GLN A 349 0.36 -7.74 6.49
CA GLN A 349 1.40 -7.62 5.47
C GLN A 349 2.03 -8.99 5.20
N ARG A 350 2.52 -9.19 3.98
CA ARG A 350 3.24 -10.39 3.53
C ARG A 350 4.65 -10.00 3.16
N ARG A 351 5.66 -10.54 3.85
CA ARG A 351 7.09 -10.21 3.64
C ARG A 351 7.34 -8.69 3.55
N ASN A 352 6.74 -7.95 4.47
CA ASN A 352 6.76 -6.48 4.55
C ASN A 352 5.95 -5.73 3.45
N GLN A 353 5.25 -6.42 2.57
CA GLN A 353 4.27 -5.83 1.64
C GLN A 353 2.91 -5.71 2.35
N LYS A 354 2.49 -4.50 2.69
CA LYS A 354 1.16 -4.22 3.27
C LYS A 354 0.06 -4.65 2.27
N LEU A 355 -0.97 -5.35 2.75
CA LEU A 355 -2.06 -5.88 1.90
C LEU A 355 -3.44 -5.40 2.36
N ILE A 356 -3.65 -5.29 3.67
CA ILE A 356 -4.86 -4.69 4.25
C ILE A 356 -4.44 -3.70 5.33
N GLU A 357 -4.97 -2.49 5.22
CA GLU A 357 -4.77 -1.41 6.17
C GLU A 357 -6.11 -0.99 6.78
N GLU A 358 -6.11 -0.60 8.04
CA GLU A 358 -7.32 -0.12 8.69
C GLU A 358 -7.11 1.16 9.51
N ALA A 359 -8.09 2.05 9.44
CA ALA A 359 -8.11 3.31 10.17
C ALA A 359 -9.46 3.52 10.88
N PRO A 360 -9.48 4.10 12.09
CA PRO A 360 -8.32 4.30 12.96
C PRO A 360 -7.71 2.96 13.39
N ALA A 361 -6.43 2.95 13.78
CA ALA A 361 -5.81 1.75 14.34
C ALA A 361 -6.63 1.22 15.53
N PRO A 362 -7.14 -0.03 15.49
CA PRO A 362 -8.07 -0.52 16.50
C PRO A 362 -7.34 -0.92 17.78
N TYR A 363 -8.07 -1.07 18.88
CA TYR A 363 -7.54 -1.61 20.15
C TYR A 363 -6.34 -0.85 20.75
N LEU A 364 -6.18 0.44 20.42
CA LEU A 364 -5.26 1.33 21.12
C LEU A 364 -5.98 1.99 22.30
N ASN A 365 -5.42 1.89 23.49
CA ASN A 365 -5.87 2.71 24.62
C ASN A 365 -5.46 4.18 24.45
N ASP A 366 -6.04 5.07 25.24
CA ASP A 366 -5.84 6.52 25.08
C ASP A 366 -4.40 6.95 25.35
N GLU A 367 -3.74 6.34 26.33
CA GLU A 367 -2.33 6.62 26.67
C GLU A 367 -1.40 6.28 25.50
N LEU A 368 -1.57 5.10 24.91
CA LEU A 368 -0.78 4.65 23.77
C LEU A 368 -1.03 5.50 22.54
N ARG A 369 -2.31 5.85 22.28
CA ARG A 369 -2.69 6.75 21.19
C ARG A 369 -2.05 8.12 21.38
N GLN A 370 -2.09 8.68 22.58
CA GLN A 370 -1.47 9.96 22.90
C GLN A 370 0.04 9.91 22.69
N ARG A 371 0.71 8.85 23.17
CA ARG A 371 2.15 8.64 23.00
C ARG A 371 2.56 8.56 21.54
N ILE A 372 1.79 7.84 20.71
CA ILE A 372 2.00 7.80 19.24
C ILE A 372 1.87 9.20 18.64
N HIS A 373 0.81 9.94 18.97
CA HIS A 373 0.55 11.26 18.41
C HIS A 373 1.62 12.29 18.82
N GLU A 374 2.01 12.30 20.10
CA GLU A 374 3.04 13.20 20.62
C GLU A 374 4.40 12.91 20.00
N SER A 375 4.79 11.63 19.94
CA SER A 375 6.06 11.22 19.33
C SER A 375 6.10 11.59 17.85
N ALA A 376 5.03 11.32 17.09
CA ALA A 376 4.97 11.64 15.67
C ALA A 376 5.06 13.16 15.43
N ARG A 377 4.35 13.97 16.22
CA ARG A 377 4.48 15.44 16.14
C ARG A 377 5.87 15.93 16.50
N ALA A 378 6.45 15.41 17.58
CA ALA A 378 7.76 15.85 18.07
C ALA A 378 8.89 15.54 17.09
N VAL A 379 8.93 14.31 16.54
CA VAL A 379 9.91 13.91 15.53
C VAL A 379 9.82 14.82 14.30
N CYS A 380 8.62 15.04 13.76
CA CYS A 380 8.43 15.88 12.58
C CYS A 380 8.72 17.37 12.84
N ALA A 381 8.38 17.88 14.02
CA ALA A 381 8.66 19.26 14.39
C ALA A 381 10.18 19.52 14.53
N GLU A 382 10.93 18.58 15.10
CA GLU A 382 12.38 18.69 15.28
C GLU A 382 13.13 18.84 13.95
N VAL A 383 12.65 18.20 12.87
CA VAL A 383 13.27 18.27 11.53
C VAL A 383 12.64 19.32 10.62
N GLY A 384 11.71 20.14 11.13
CA GLY A 384 11.00 21.15 10.34
C GLY A 384 10.22 20.55 9.16
N TYR A 385 9.54 19.42 9.38
CA TYR A 385 8.84 18.68 8.33
C TYR A 385 7.80 19.56 7.60
N VAL A 386 7.65 19.38 6.28
CA VAL A 386 6.64 20.05 5.43
C VAL A 386 5.96 19.03 4.53
N GLY A 387 4.67 19.20 4.27
CA GLY A 387 3.86 18.30 3.46
C GLY A 387 3.34 17.09 4.23
N ALA A 388 2.89 16.06 3.52
CA ALA A 388 2.38 14.82 4.11
C ALA A 388 3.53 13.84 4.40
N GLY A 389 3.36 13.04 5.46
CA GLY A 389 4.31 12.02 5.86
C GLY A 389 3.67 10.96 6.73
N THR A 390 4.41 9.92 7.09
CA THR A 390 3.92 8.92 8.05
C THR A 390 5.04 8.48 8.97
N VAL A 391 4.73 8.50 10.27
CA VAL A 391 5.62 8.00 11.32
C VAL A 391 5.18 6.59 11.68
N GLU A 392 6.07 5.62 11.51
CA GLU A 392 5.79 4.20 11.72
C GLU A 392 6.28 3.72 13.09
N PHE A 393 5.51 2.81 13.68
CA PHE A 393 5.78 2.22 14.98
C PHE A 393 5.50 0.71 14.95
N LEU A 394 6.22 -0.02 15.80
CA LEU A 394 5.91 -1.39 16.16
C LEU A 394 5.33 -1.45 17.57
N LEU A 395 4.20 -2.14 17.71
CA LEU A 395 3.52 -2.38 18.98
C LEU A 395 3.53 -3.88 19.29
N SER A 396 4.26 -4.26 20.32
CA SER A 396 4.30 -5.64 20.82
C SER A 396 3.05 -5.99 21.63
N GLY A 397 2.76 -7.29 21.76
CA GLY A 397 1.63 -7.80 22.54
C GLY A 397 1.72 -7.49 24.05
N ASP A 398 2.92 -7.22 24.57
CA ASP A 398 3.13 -6.74 25.95
C ASP A 398 2.89 -5.22 26.12
N GLY A 399 2.50 -4.52 25.05
CA GLY A 399 2.28 -3.07 25.04
C GLY A 399 3.54 -2.25 24.79
N THR A 400 4.70 -2.88 24.55
CA THR A 400 5.93 -2.17 24.18
C THR A 400 5.76 -1.51 22.81
N LEU A 401 5.82 -0.17 22.80
CA LEU A 401 5.81 0.64 21.59
C LEU A 401 7.26 0.99 21.20
N SER A 402 7.58 0.97 19.91
CA SER A 402 8.85 1.44 19.37
C SER A 402 8.64 2.18 18.07
N PHE A 403 9.26 3.34 17.94
CA PHE A 403 9.47 4.05 16.68
C PHE A 403 10.26 3.15 15.73
N LEU A 404 9.86 3.13 14.47
CA LEU A 404 10.50 2.37 13.41
C LEU A 404 11.23 3.33 12.45
N GLU A 405 10.46 4.16 11.75
CA GLU A 405 10.99 5.13 10.79
C GLU A 405 9.96 6.23 10.46
N VAL A 406 10.37 7.21 9.67
CA VAL A 406 9.47 8.19 9.06
C VAL A 406 9.58 8.07 7.55
N ASN A 407 8.45 7.79 6.90
CA ASN A 407 8.37 7.81 5.46
C ASN A 407 8.05 9.24 4.99
N THR A 408 8.98 9.84 4.24
CA THR A 408 8.95 11.25 3.87
C THR A 408 8.11 11.51 2.61
N ARG A 409 6.91 10.93 2.55
CA ARG A 409 6.00 10.97 1.40
C ARG A 409 4.56 10.70 1.82
N LEU A 410 3.64 10.90 0.86
CA LEU A 410 2.28 10.36 0.98
C LEU A 410 2.35 8.82 1.02
N GLN A 411 1.58 8.20 1.91
CA GLN A 411 1.46 6.73 1.95
C GLN A 411 0.43 6.22 0.94
N VAL A 412 0.58 4.96 0.54
CA VAL A 412 -0.36 4.32 -0.40
C VAL A 412 -1.76 4.29 0.20
N GLU A 413 -1.81 3.93 1.48
CA GLU A 413 -2.93 3.77 2.41
C GLU A 413 -3.43 5.09 3.03
N HIS A 414 -3.06 6.24 2.46
CA HIS A 414 -3.65 7.51 2.86
C HIS A 414 -5.18 7.57 2.73
N PRO A 415 -5.87 6.89 1.77
CA PRO A 415 -7.32 6.97 1.63
C PRO A 415 -8.11 6.54 2.88
N VAL A 416 -7.67 5.54 3.65
CA VAL A 416 -8.37 5.19 4.91
C VAL A 416 -8.29 6.30 5.94
N THR A 417 -7.22 7.10 5.90
CA THR A 417 -7.13 8.31 6.74
C THR A 417 -8.05 9.41 6.20
N GLU A 418 -8.15 9.60 4.88
CA GLU A 418 -9.08 10.58 4.30
C GLU A 418 -10.54 10.25 4.63
N GLU A 419 -10.93 8.98 4.50
CA GLU A 419 -12.29 8.52 4.79
C GLU A 419 -12.67 8.77 6.26
N THR A 420 -11.76 8.46 7.18
CA THR A 420 -12.00 8.59 8.62
C THR A 420 -11.89 10.04 9.11
N SER A 421 -10.97 10.84 8.58
CA SER A 421 -10.77 12.23 9.01
C SER A 421 -11.65 13.25 8.27
N GLY A 422 -12.00 12.98 7.01
CA GLY A 422 -12.62 13.95 6.11
C GLY A 422 -11.68 14.97 5.50
N VAL A 423 -10.38 14.77 5.64
CA VAL A 423 -9.35 15.62 5.05
C VAL A 423 -8.87 14.96 3.76
N ASP A 424 -8.91 15.70 2.65
CA ASP A 424 -8.24 15.30 1.41
C ASP A 424 -6.74 15.64 1.52
N LEU A 425 -5.90 14.63 1.68
CA LEU A 425 -4.48 14.82 1.96
C LEU A 425 -3.72 15.37 0.75
N VAL A 426 -4.13 15.00 -0.46
CA VAL A 426 -3.47 15.48 -1.69
C VAL A 426 -3.81 16.95 -1.93
N ILE A 427 -5.05 17.37 -1.67
CA ILE A 427 -5.44 18.79 -1.72
C ILE A 427 -4.66 19.59 -0.68
N GLU A 428 -4.51 19.09 0.55
CA GLU A 428 -3.70 19.79 1.55
C GLU A 428 -2.21 19.85 1.17
N GLN A 429 -1.66 18.83 0.50
CA GLN A 429 -0.31 18.92 -0.06
C GLN A 429 -0.18 20.04 -1.10
N LEU A 430 -1.14 20.18 -2.01
CA LEU A 430 -1.16 21.27 -2.99
C LEU A 430 -1.27 22.65 -2.32
N ARG A 431 -2.13 22.77 -1.30
CA ARG A 431 -2.29 24.00 -0.51
C ARG A 431 -1.01 24.39 0.22
N VAL A 432 -0.36 23.44 0.89
CA VAL A 432 0.91 23.66 1.60
C VAL A 432 2.02 24.05 0.62
N ALA A 433 2.05 23.44 -0.57
CA ALA A 433 3.00 23.80 -1.62
C ALA A 433 2.80 25.23 -2.14
N ASP A 434 1.54 25.71 -2.20
CA ASP A 434 1.17 27.12 -2.45
C ASP A 434 1.46 28.06 -1.26
N GLY A 435 2.07 27.56 -0.19
CA GLY A 435 2.40 28.34 1.00
C GLY A 435 1.19 28.69 1.88
N LEU A 436 0.03 28.07 1.65
CA LEU A 436 -1.15 28.25 2.50
C LEU A 436 -1.00 27.45 3.81
N PRO A 437 -1.60 27.91 4.91
CA PRO A 437 -1.73 27.10 6.12
C PRO A 437 -2.70 25.93 5.91
N LEU A 438 -2.58 24.92 6.77
CA LEU A 438 -3.55 23.79 6.80
C LEU A 438 -4.99 24.31 6.92
N SER A 439 -5.92 23.74 6.16
CA SER A 439 -7.33 24.20 6.13
C SER A 439 -8.14 23.88 7.39
N PHE A 440 -7.58 23.05 8.28
CA PHE A 440 -8.25 22.52 9.44
C PHE A 440 -7.39 22.65 10.70
N ASP A 441 -8.05 22.54 11.85
CA ASP A 441 -7.43 22.71 13.15
C ASP A 441 -7.29 21.41 13.93
N GLY A 442 -6.08 21.14 14.42
CA GLY A 442 -5.80 20.01 15.31
C GLY A 442 -6.02 18.64 14.67
N THR A 443 -5.95 17.59 15.49
CA THR A 443 -6.20 16.22 15.03
C THR A 443 -7.71 16.00 14.85
N PRO A 444 -8.20 15.66 13.64
CA PRO A 444 -9.61 15.38 13.41
C PRO A 444 -10.14 14.20 14.23
N VAL A 445 -11.40 14.29 14.66
CA VAL A 445 -12.09 13.16 15.30
C VAL A 445 -12.54 12.17 14.20
N PRO A 446 -12.20 10.88 14.31
CA PRO A 446 -12.60 9.89 13.31
C PRO A 446 -14.13 9.79 13.13
N ARG A 447 -14.60 9.81 11.89
CA ARG A 447 -16.04 9.76 11.49
C ARG A 447 -16.58 8.33 11.30
N GLY A 448 -15.78 7.32 11.60
CA GLY A 448 -16.09 5.90 11.40
C GLY A 448 -14.83 5.05 11.38
N HIS A 449 -14.93 3.89 10.72
CA HIS A 449 -13.83 2.95 10.51
C HIS A 449 -13.73 2.61 9.01
N SER A 450 -12.51 2.52 8.49
CA SER A 450 -12.25 2.25 7.08
C SER A 450 -11.18 1.18 6.91
N PHE A 451 -11.38 0.31 5.93
CA PHE A 451 -10.42 -0.69 5.47
C PHE A 451 -9.95 -0.32 4.07
N GLU A 452 -8.66 -0.49 3.80
CA GLU A 452 -8.10 -0.50 2.45
C GLU A 452 -7.64 -1.91 2.11
N PHE A 453 -7.96 -2.35 0.91
CA PHE A 453 -7.48 -3.60 0.33
C PHE A 453 -6.65 -3.27 -0.90
N ARG A 454 -5.37 -3.63 -0.89
CA ARG A 454 -4.53 -3.53 -2.09
C ARG A 454 -4.89 -4.63 -3.07
N ILE A 455 -5.35 -4.28 -4.26
CA ILE A 455 -5.69 -5.24 -5.30
C ILE A 455 -4.47 -5.39 -6.21
N ASN A 456 -3.68 -6.42 -5.94
CA ASN A 456 -2.50 -6.77 -6.70
C ASN A 456 -2.79 -7.86 -7.72
N ALA A 457 -2.15 -7.77 -8.89
CA ALA A 457 -2.14 -8.79 -9.94
C ALA A 457 -1.20 -9.95 -9.57
N GLU A 458 -1.48 -10.63 -8.46
CA GLU A 458 -0.70 -11.73 -7.90
C GLU A 458 -1.58 -12.94 -7.61
N ASP A 459 -1.05 -14.14 -7.79
CA ASP A 459 -1.71 -15.41 -7.47
C ASP A 459 -1.40 -15.82 -6.03
N ALA A 460 -2.25 -15.41 -5.09
CA ALA A 460 -2.05 -15.67 -3.67
C ALA A 460 -2.01 -17.17 -3.31
N GLY A 461 -2.77 -18.01 -4.03
CA GLY A 461 -2.78 -19.46 -3.79
C GLY A 461 -1.52 -20.17 -4.27
N ASN A 462 -0.73 -19.50 -5.12
CA ASN A 462 0.56 -19.98 -5.59
C ASN A 462 1.72 -19.16 -5.00
N GLY A 463 1.61 -18.75 -3.72
CA GLY A 463 2.68 -18.02 -3.04
C GLY A 463 2.83 -16.55 -3.44
N PHE A 464 1.74 -15.93 -3.90
CA PHE A 464 1.69 -14.53 -4.36
C PHE A 464 2.59 -14.28 -5.58
N LEU A 465 2.60 -15.23 -6.53
CA LEU A 465 3.36 -15.05 -7.77
C LEU A 465 2.76 -13.92 -8.61
N PRO A 466 3.56 -12.96 -9.10
CA PRO A 466 3.07 -11.91 -9.98
C PRO A 466 2.48 -12.47 -11.28
N THR A 467 1.42 -11.85 -11.78
CA THR A 467 0.71 -12.25 -13.00
C THR A 467 0.49 -11.05 -13.94
N PRO A 468 1.52 -10.61 -14.68
CA PRO A 468 1.34 -9.61 -15.72
C PRO A 468 0.44 -10.15 -16.84
N GLY A 469 -0.24 -9.25 -17.57
CA GLY A 469 -1.17 -9.65 -18.63
C GLY A 469 -2.28 -8.64 -18.89
N SER A 470 -3.19 -8.99 -19.78
CA SER A 470 -4.35 -8.15 -20.12
C SER A 470 -5.53 -8.43 -19.20
N ILE A 471 -6.18 -7.38 -18.71
CA ILE A 471 -7.41 -7.48 -17.92
C ILE A 471 -8.60 -7.60 -18.87
N THR A 472 -9.23 -8.77 -18.94
CA THR A 472 -10.36 -9.05 -19.84
C THR A 472 -11.70 -8.64 -19.27
N LEU A 473 -11.81 -8.63 -17.94
CA LEU A 473 -12.99 -8.14 -17.22
C LEU A 473 -12.50 -7.33 -16.03
N PHE A 474 -13.03 -6.12 -15.86
CA PHE A 474 -12.82 -5.32 -14.65
C PHE A 474 -14.16 -4.80 -14.12
N GLN A 475 -14.74 -5.53 -13.17
CA GLN A 475 -16.03 -5.21 -12.58
C GLN A 475 -15.85 -4.80 -11.10
N PRO A 476 -15.62 -3.52 -10.81
CA PRO A 476 -15.45 -3.05 -9.44
C PRO A 476 -16.78 -3.01 -8.67
N PRO A 477 -16.74 -3.14 -7.33
CA PRO A 477 -17.92 -3.01 -6.49
C PRO A 477 -18.35 -1.55 -6.36
N SER A 478 -19.58 -1.32 -5.90
CA SER A 478 -20.11 0.03 -5.66
C SER A 478 -21.10 0.06 -4.50
N GLY A 479 -21.67 1.24 -4.24
CA GLY A 479 -22.68 1.46 -3.19
C GLY A 479 -22.13 2.14 -1.93
N PRO A 480 -22.95 2.24 -0.86
CA PRO A 480 -22.61 3.04 0.31
C PRO A 480 -21.31 2.59 1.00
N GLY A 481 -20.43 3.56 1.23
CA GLY A 481 -19.14 3.35 1.91
C GLY A 481 -18.13 2.57 1.08
N VAL A 482 -18.24 2.56 -0.25
CA VAL A 482 -17.25 1.97 -1.16
C VAL A 482 -16.60 3.06 -1.99
N ARG A 483 -15.28 3.18 -1.88
CA ARG A 483 -14.41 4.02 -2.72
C ARG A 483 -13.43 3.11 -3.46
N LEU A 484 -13.09 3.47 -4.68
CA LEU A 484 -12.09 2.76 -5.48
C LEU A 484 -11.12 3.77 -6.11
N ASP A 485 -9.85 3.62 -5.76
CA ASP A 485 -8.76 4.32 -6.43
C ASP A 485 -8.06 3.29 -7.34
N THR A 486 -8.03 3.53 -8.66
CA THR A 486 -7.56 2.53 -9.65
C THR A 486 -6.66 3.16 -10.70
N GLY A 487 -5.66 2.40 -11.14
CA GLY A 487 -4.78 2.75 -12.26
C GLY A 487 -5.13 2.01 -13.55
N VAL A 488 -6.13 1.14 -13.51
CA VAL A 488 -6.55 0.27 -14.63
C VAL A 488 -8.05 0.36 -14.89
N ALA A 489 -8.44 -0.10 -16.07
CA ALA A 489 -9.81 -0.37 -16.50
C ALA A 489 -9.86 -1.70 -17.26
N GLU A 490 -11.06 -2.16 -17.63
CA GLU A 490 -11.21 -3.28 -18.55
C GLU A 490 -10.44 -3.02 -19.86
N GLY A 491 -9.76 -4.04 -20.38
CA GLY A 491 -8.86 -3.95 -21.53
C GLY A 491 -7.46 -3.39 -21.23
N SER A 492 -7.18 -2.96 -19.99
CA SER A 492 -5.84 -2.48 -19.62
C SER A 492 -4.83 -3.62 -19.55
N ARG A 493 -3.57 -3.34 -19.84
CA ARG A 493 -2.45 -4.28 -19.71
C ARG A 493 -1.64 -3.98 -18.45
N VAL A 494 -1.40 -5.02 -17.65
CA VAL A 494 -0.52 -5.01 -16.49
C VAL A 494 0.89 -5.38 -16.96
N SER A 495 1.81 -4.42 -16.92
CA SER A 495 3.20 -4.61 -17.33
C SER A 495 4.02 -5.36 -16.28
N PRO A 496 4.92 -6.27 -16.69
CA PRO A 496 5.85 -6.95 -15.78
C PRO A 496 6.92 -6.02 -15.19
N ASN A 497 7.13 -4.84 -15.77
CA ASN A 497 8.24 -3.94 -15.42
C ASN A 497 7.96 -3.08 -14.17
N PHE A 498 6.74 -3.11 -13.64
CA PHE A 498 6.30 -2.23 -12.57
C PHE A 498 5.51 -2.99 -11.50
N ASP A 499 5.15 -2.26 -10.43
CA ASP A 499 4.40 -2.79 -9.30
C ASP A 499 3.07 -3.48 -9.71
N SER A 500 2.71 -4.52 -8.97
CA SER A 500 1.55 -5.37 -9.22
C SER A 500 0.23 -4.80 -8.75
N MET A 501 0.21 -3.73 -7.96
CA MET A 501 -1.01 -3.09 -7.50
C MET A 501 -1.76 -2.41 -8.66
N ILE A 502 -2.96 -2.90 -8.95
CA ILE A 502 -3.82 -2.37 -10.02
C ILE A 502 -4.90 -1.42 -9.48
N ALA A 503 -5.32 -1.62 -8.24
CA ALA A 503 -6.33 -0.78 -7.57
C ALA A 503 -6.23 -0.86 -6.04
N LYS A 504 -6.88 0.07 -5.37
CA LYS A 504 -7.12 0.09 -3.92
C LYS A 504 -8.63 0.14 -3.71
N LEU A 505 -9.17 -0.85 -3.01
CA LEU A 505 -10.57 -0.87 -2.61
C LEU A 505 -10.67 -0.35 -1.18
N ILE A 506 -11.41 0.73 -0.99
CA ILE A 506 -11.58 1.36 0.32
C ILE A 506 -13.02 1.19 0.77
N VAL A 507 -13.21 0.65 1.97
CA VAL A 507 -14.51 0.32 2.51
C VAL A 507 -14.70 0.93 3.90
N THR A 508 -15.63 1.86 3.98
CA THR A 508 -15.91 2.66 5.19
C THR A 508 -17.25 2.28 5.81
N GLY A 509 -17.31 2.21 7.14
CA GLY A 509 -18.51 2.04 7.95
C GLY A 509 -18.51 2.97 9.16
N ALA A 510 -19.66 3.15 9.80
CA ALA A 510 -19.78 3.91 11.05
C ALA A 510 -19.07 3.21 12.22
N THR A 511 -18.94 1.89 12.15
CA THR A 511 -18.16 1.06 13.09
C THR A 511 -17.32 0.06 12.31
N ARG A 512 -16.32 -0.53 12.98
CA ARG A 512 -15.47 -1.60 12.40
C ARG A 512 -16.31 -2.78 11.92
N GLU A 513 -17.32 -3.20 12.68
CA GLU A 513 -18.22 -4.31 12.33
C GLU A 513 -19.05 -4.02 11.08
N GLN A 514 -19.52 -2.78 10.94
CA GLN A 514 -20.22 -2.37 9.72
C GLN A 514 -19.28 -2.33 8.53
N ALA A 515 -18.05 -1.82 8.71
CA ALA A 515 -17.04 -1.80 7.67
C ALA A 515 -16.67 -3.23 7.21
N ILE A 516 -16.53 -4.20 8.13
CA ILE A 516 -16.33 -5.62 7.82
C ILE A 516 -17.50 -6.18 6.98
N SER A 517 -18.74 -5.90 7.40
CA SER A 517 -19.93 -6.38 6.68
C SER A 517 -20.01 -5.81 5.26
N ARG A 518 -19.64 -4.54 5.08
CA ARG A 518 -19.55 -3.91 3.75
C ARG A 518 -18.38 -4.45 2.95
N ALA A 519 -17.24 -4.75 3.58
CA ALA A 519 -16.05 -5.28 2.91
C ALA A 519 -16.33 -6.67 2.34
N ARG A 520 -16.97 -7.56 3.09
CA ARG A 520 -17.43 -8.87 2.60
C ARG A 520 -18.28 -8.74 1.34
N ARG A 521 -19.24 -7.82 1.34
CA ARG A 521 -20.09 -7.53 0.16
C ARG A 521 -19.25 -7.01 -1.02
N ALA A 522 -18.46 -5.97 -0.80
CA ALA A 522 -17.67 -5.34 -1.86
C ALA A 522 -16.66 -6.31 -2.49
N LEU A 523 -15.97 -7.11 -1.68
CA LEU A 523 -15.02 -8.12 -2.17
C LEU A 523 -15.70 -9.26 -2.92
N ALA A 524 -16.92 -9.66 -2.52
CA ALA A 524 -17.71 -10.66 -3.25
C ALA A 524 -18.19 -10.13 -4.61
N GLU A 525 -18.51 -8.84 -4.69
CA GLU A 525 -18.94 -8.17 -5.92
C GLU A 525 -17.77 -7.85 -6.89
N PHE A 526 -16.54 -7.64 -6.37
CA PHE A 526 -15.39 -7.30 -7.20
C PHE A 526 -14.92 -8.49 -8.05
N LYS A 527 -14.96 -8.37 -9.37
CA LYS A 527 -14.40 -9.35 -10.30
C LYS A 527 -13.31 -8.73 -11.18
N VAL A 528 -12.22 -9.47 -11.32
CA VAL A 528 -11.13 -9.19 -12.25
C VAL A 528 -10.80 -10.51 -12.96
N GLU A 529 -10.76 -10.50 -14.28
CA GLU A 529 -10.39 -11.66 -15.11
C GLU A 529 -9.26 -11.28 -16.08
N GLY A 530 -8.56 -12.28 -16.60
CA GLY A 530 -7.41 -12.13 -17.50
C GLY A 530 -6.06 -12.13 -16.76
N VAL A 531 -6.03 -11.65 -15.52
CA VAL A 531 -4.89 -11.77 -14.60
C VAL A 531 -5.34 -12.39 -13.27
N ALA A 532 -4.45 -13.11 -12.57
CA ALA A 532 -4.75 -13.53 -11.21
C ALA A 532 -4.69 -12.32 -10.28
N THR A 533 -5.44 -12.35 -9.18
CA THR A 533 -5.42 -11.27 -8.19
C THR A 533 -5.48 -11.81 -6.76
N VAL A 534 -5.12 -10.97 -5.81
CA VAL A 534 -5.23 -11.23 -4.36
C VAL A 534 -6.67 -11.17 -3.82
N LEU A 535 -7.69 -10.97 -4.66
CA LEU A 535 -9.09 -10.93 -4.23
C LEU A 535 -9.54 -12.18 -3.45
N PRO A 536 -9.18 -13.43 -3.83
CA PRO A 536 -9.51 -14.62 -3.05
C PRO A 536 -8.90 -14.59 -1.64
N PHE A 537 -7.67 -14.10 -1.51
CA PHE A 537 -7.01 -13.91 -0.22
C PHE A 537 -7.79 -12.93 0.66
N HIS A 538 -8.14 -11.75 0.14
CA HIS A 538 -8.89 -10.74 0.89
C HIS A 538 -10.26 -11.26 1.37
N ARG A 539 -10.95 -12.05 0.55
CA ARG A 539 -12.20 -12.71 0.94
C ARG A 539 -11.98 -13.67 2.11
N ALA A 540 -10.95 -14.51 2.04
CA ALA A 540 -10.63 -15.46 3.09
C ALA A 540 -10.24 -14.75 4.41
N VAL A 541 -9.50 -13.65 4.36
CA VAL A 541 -9.21 -12.84 5.56
C VAL A 541 -10.49 -12.27 6.18
N MET A 542 -11.42 -11.75 5.36
CA MET A 542 -12.70 -11.24 5.86
C MET A 542 -13.59 -12.30 6.48
N ASP A 543 -13.30 -13.60 6.30
CA ASP A 543 -14.00 -14.69 6.95
C ASP A 543 -13.23 -15.28 8.15
N HIS A 544 -12.01 -14.81 8.40
CA HIS A 544 -11.16 -15.32 9.48
C HIS A 544 -11.40 -14.61 10.82
N ALA A 545 -11.48 -15.38 11.90
CA ALA A 545 -11.79 -14.87 13.24
C ALA A 545 -10.67 -13.99 13.81
N ASP A 546 -9.40 -14.33 13.58
CA ASP A 546 -8.25 -13.54 14.06
C ASP A 546 -8.28 -12.06 13.65
N PHE A 547 -8.89 -11.76 12.50
CA PHE A 547 -9.05 -10.41 11.99
C PHE A 547 -10.43 -9.81 12.33
N THR A 548 -11.50 -10.59 12.22
CA THR A 548 -12.88 -10.07 12.28
C THR A 548 -13.59 -10.21 13.63
N ALA A 549 -13.04 -10.94 14.59
CA ALA A 549 -13.65 -11.10 15.89
C ALA A 549 -13.73 -9.76 16.65
N ALA A 550 -14.84 -9.52 17.35
CA ALA A 550 -15.07 -8.25 18.05
C ALA A 550 -14.04 -8.00 19.17
N ASN A 551 -13.70 -9.07 19.92
CA ASN A 551 -12.92 -8.97 21.16
C ASN A 551 -11.53 -9.59 21.05
N THR A 552 -11.10 -9.99 19.86
CA THR A 552 -9.80 -10.65 19.67
C THR A 552 -9.23 -10.18 18.35
N PHE A 553 -8.06 -9.54 18.42
CA PHE A 553 -7.28 -9.16 17.26
C PHE A 553 -5.93 -9.86 17.36
N ALA A 554 -5.78 -10.97 16.65
CA ALA A 554 -4.61 -11.84 16.72
C ALA A 554 -3.63 -11.61 15.55
N VAL A 555 -3.96 -10.68 14.65
CA VAL A 555 -3.11 -10.34 13.50
C VAL A 555 -1.87 -9.59 13.95
N HIS A 556 -0.74 -10.02 13.39
CA HIS A 556 0.58 -9.40 13.51
C HIS A 556 1.28 -9.44 12.16
N THR A 557 2.43 -8.76 12.07
CA THR A 557 3.23 -8.57 10.85
C THR A 557 3.74 -9.82 10.12
N ARG A 558 3.55 -11.02 10.68
CA ARG A 558 3.95 -12.32 10.08
C ARG A 558 2.77 -13.30 9.98
N TRP A 559 1.56 -12.84 10.30
CA TRP A 559 0.38 -13.70 10.47
C TRP A 559 0.02 -14.46 9.19
N ILE A 560 0.23 -13.84 8.02
CA ILE A 560 -0.03 -14.47 6.73
C ILE A 560 0.82 -15.72 6.56
N GLU A 561 2.11 -15.64 6.90
CA GLU A 561 3.08 -16.72 6.73
C GLU A 561 3.00 -17.77 7.83
N THR A 562 2.61 -17.39 9.05
CA THR A 562 2.65 -18.29 10.22
C THR A 562 1.31 -18.94 10.53
N ASP A 563 0.22 -18.17 10.53
CA ASP A 563 -1.06 -18.59 11.09
C ASP A 563 -2.15 -18.75 10.02
N PHE A 564 -1.97 -18.15 8.82
CA PHE A 564 -2.99 -18.13 7.77
C PHE A 564 -2.66 -18.97 6.51
N ALA A 565 -1.42 -19.42 6.34
CA ALA A 565 -0.89 -19.96 5.07
C ALA A 565 -1.74 -21.06 4.39
N GLU A 566 -2.52 -21.84 5.14
CA GLU A 566 -3.32 -22.97 4.61
C GLU A 566 -4.66 -22.57 3.94
N HIS A 567 -5.06 -21.29 3.99
CA HIS A 567 -6.43 -20.87 3.67
C HIS A 567 -6.65 -20.29 2.26
N VAL A 568 -5.65 -20.34 1.36
CA VAL A 568 -5.71 -19.66 0.06
C VAL A 568 -5.80 -20.64 -1.11
N THR A 569 -6.75 -20.41 -2.01
CA THR A 569 -6.97 -21.23 -3.22
C THR A 569 -6.22 -20.66 -4.42
N ILE A 570 -5.67 -21.55 -5.26
CA ILE A 570 -4.97 -21.19 -6.51
C ILE A 570 -5.96 -20.59 -7.50
N ALA A 571 -5.62 -19.43 -8.08
CA ALA A 571 -6.45 -18.80 -9.09
C ALA A 571 -6.27 -19.47 -10.47
N PRO A 572 -7.33 -19.72 -11.25
CA PRO A 572 -7.20 -20.23 -12.61
C PRO A 572 -6.54 -19.17 -13.52
N ARG A 573 -5.46 -19.55 -14.23
CA ARG A 573 -4.80 -18.71 -15.25
C ARG A 573 -5.54 -18.88 -16.59
N ASN A 574 -5.99 -17.79 -17.20
CA ASN A 574 -6.60 -17.79 -18.53
C ASN A 574 -5.64 -17.26 -19.60
N ALA A 575 -5.75 -17.82 -20.81
CA ALA A 575 -4.93 -17.52 -21.99
C ALA A 575 -5.40 -16.24 -22.74
N GLU A 576 -4.55 -15.78 -23.68
CA GLU A 576 -4.63 -14.46 -24.33
C GLU A 576 -5.93 -14.17 -25.10
N PRO A 577 -6.41 -12.89 -25.14
CA PRO A 577 -7.55 -12.49 -25.96
C PRO A 577 -7.17 -12.02 -27.38
N VAL A 578 -8.12 -12.22 -28.30
CA VAL A 578 -8.08 -11.99 -29.76
C VAL A 578 -8.47 -10.54 -30.18
N ASP A 579 -8.01 -10.15 -31.37
CA ASP A 579 -7.96 -8.83 -32.05
C ASP A 579 -9.27 -7.96 -32.05
N PRO A 580 -9.22 -6.62 -31.77
CA PRO A 580 -10.40 -5.77 -31.46
C PRO A 580 -11.14 -5.08 -32.63
N GLY A 581 -10.83 -5.32 -33.91
CA GLY A 581 -11.60 -4.83 -35.07
C GLY A 581 -11.51 -3.33 -35.43
N VAL A 582 -11.48 -2.42 -34.46
CA VAL A 582 -11.08 -1.01 -34.63
C VAL A 582 -9.96 -0.71 -33.65
N LEU A 583 -8.79 -0.44 -34.20
CA LEU A 583 -7.58 -0.20 -33.43
C LEU A 583 -7.51 1.30 -33.16
N ARG A 584 -7.88 1.69 -31.93
CA ARG A 584 -7.53 3.01 -31.44
C ARG A 584 -6.06 2.97 -31.08
N THR A 585 -5.29 3.82 -31.72
CA THR A 585 -3.85 3.95 -31.50
C THR A 585 -3.53 5.41 -31.24
N PHE A 586 -2.30 5.69 -30.86
CA PHE A 586 -1.85 7.03 -30.55
C PHE A 586 -0.65 7.33 -31.41
N VAL A 587 -0.56 8.57 -31.87
CA VAL A 587 0.65 9.09 -32.52
C VAL A 587 1.28 10.11 -31.59
N GLU A 588 2.60 10.02 -31.47
CA GLU A 588 3.38 11.03 -30.80
C GLU A 588 3.78 12.10 -31.81
N ILE A 589 3.35 13.35 -31.59
CA ILE A 589 3.74 14.51 -32.39
C ILE A 589 4.43 15.48 -31.44
N ASP A 590 5.69 15.81 -31.73
CA ASP A 590 6.53 16.66 -30.88
C ASP A 590 6.58 16.19 -29.41
N GLY A 591 6.58 14.87 -29.18
CA GLY A 591 6.60 14.25 -27.85
C GLY A 591 5.30 14.34 -27.04
N LYS A 592 4.22 14.81 -27.64
CA LYS A 592 2.87 14.88 -27.06
C LYS A 592 1.97 13.80 -27.68
N ARG A 593 1.15 13.14 -26.86
CA ARG A 593 0.25 12.07 -27.30
C ARG A 593 -1.01 12.63 -27.98
N HIS A 594 -1.33 12.12 -29.17
CA HIS A 594 -2.58 12.40 -29.90
C HIS A 594 -3.34 11.09 -30.22
N GLU A 595 -4.67 11.09 -30.08
CA GLU A 595 -5.52 9.90 -30.34
C GLU A 595 -5.89 9.76 -31.83
N LEU A 596 -5.80 8.54 -32.36
CA LEU A 596 -6.12 8.19 -33.74
C LEU A 596 -6.98 6.91 -33.77
N GLY A 597 -8.14 6.95 -34.42
CA GLY A 597 -8.96 5.76 -34.65
C GLY A 597 -8.69 5.17 -36.04
N LEU A 598 -8.12 3.96 -36.11
CA LEU A 598 -7.86 3.27 -37.38
C LEU A 598 -8.66 1.96 -37.48
N PRO A 599 -9.30 1.68 -38.62
CA PRO A 599 -9.76 0.32 -38.91
C PRO A 599 -8.56 -0.62 -38.94
N ALA A 600 -8.65 -1.80 -38.30
CA ALA A 600 -7.54 -2.77 -38.27
C ALA A 600 -7.05 -3.16 -39.68
N ALA A 601 -7.95 -3.13 -40.67
CA ALA A 601 -7.67 -3.35 -42.08
C ALA A 601 -6.71 -2.30 -42.70
N LEU A 602 -6.66 -1.07 -42.18
CA LEU A 602 -5.78 -0.02 -42.69
C LEU A 602 -4.32 -0.27 -42.30
N LEU A 603 -4.07 -0.77 -41.08
CA LEU A 603 -2.72 -1.16 -40.61
C LEU A 603 -2.20 -2.40 -41.35
N ALA A 604 -3.07 -3.39 -41.59
CA ALA A 604 -2.73 -4.56 -42.39
C ALA A 604 -2.32 -4.17 -43.83
N GLY A 605 -2.95 -3.12 -44.39
CA GLY A 605 -2.61 -2.58 -45.71
C GLY A 605 -1.30 -1.78 -45.78
N MET A 606 -0.81 -1.24 -44.65
CA MET A 606 0.49 -0.55 -44.58
C MET A 606 1.65 -1.53 -44.37
N SER A 607 1.36 -2.77 -43.97
CA SER A 607 2.32 -3.87 -43.87
C SER A 607 2.49 -4.60 -45.21
N LEU A 608 2.93 -3.89 -46.25
CA LEU A 608 3.24 -4.47 -47.58
C LEU A 608 4.73 -4.81 -47.76
N ASN A 609 5.51 -4.98 -46.69
CA ASN A 609 6.90 -5.43 -46.78
C ASN A 609 7.39 -6.35 -45.65
N ALA A 610 6.49 -6.96 -44.87
CA ALA A 610 6.86 -8.01 -43.94
C ALA A 610 6.04 -9.27 -44.26
N ALA A 611 6.74 -10.34 -44.64
CA ALA A 611 6.14 -11.65 -44.86
C ALA A 611 5.31 -12.05 -43.63
N ALA A 612 4.04 -12.37 -43.85
CA ALA A 612 3.19 -12.95 -42.83
C ALA A 612 3.84 -14.25 -42.31
N PRO A 613 3.96 -14.48 -40.99
CA PRO A 613 4.29 -15.80 -40.51
C PRO A 613 3.09 -16.70 -40.79
N ALA A 614 3.37 -17.84 -41.41
CA ALA A 614 2.40 -18.90 -41.60
C ALA A 614 1.85 -19.36 -40.24
N ASP A 615 0.56 -19.61 -40.25
CA ASP A 615 -0.25 -20.21 -39.20
C ASP A 615 0.47 -21.44 -38.60
N ALA A 616 1.09 -21.25 -37.44
CA ALA A 616 1.70 -22.33 -36.67
C ALA A 616 0.70 -22.77 -35.61
N SER A 617 -0.17 -23.70 -36.00
CA SER A 617 -0.89 -24.56 -35.06
C SER A 617 0.11 -25.20 -34.10
N GLN A 618 0.18 -24.71 -32.86
CA GLN A 618 0.99 -25.36 -31.82
C GLN A 618 0.37 -26.72 -31.48
N PRO A 619 1.16 -27.80 -31.43
CA PRO A 619 0.69 -29.06 -30.91
C PRO A 619 0.45 -28.95 -29.40
N ILE A 620 -0.61 -29.64 -28.97
CA ILE A 620 -1.02 -29.82 -27.58
C ILE A 620 0.18 -30.32 -26.77
N ALA A 621 0.44 -29.67 -25.63
CA ALA A 621 1.59 -29.89 -24.76
C ALA A 621 1.84 -31.37 -24.41
N ASP A 622 3.07 -31.83 -24.68
CA ASP A 622 3.64 -33.03 -24.07
C ASP A 622 3.72 -32.88 -22.54
N ALA A 623 3.74 -34.01 -21.84
CA ALA A 623 3.89 -34.05 -20.37
C ALA A 623 5.11 -33.22 -19.92
N PRO A 624 5.01 -32.47 -18.79
CA PRO A 624 6.11 -31.64 -18.33
C PRO A 624 7.34 -32.50 -18.03
N ASP A 625 8.46 -32.22 -18.70
CA ASP A 625 9.76 -32.82 -18.44
C ASP A 625 10.13 -32.61 -16.95
N PRO A 626 10.21 -33.66 -16.13
CA PRO A 626 10.44 -33.54 -14.70
C PRO A 626 11.85 -33.05 -14.34
N HIS A 627 12.76 -33.01 -15.33
CA HIS A 627 14.12 -32.51 -15.19
C HIS A 627 14.27 -31.07 -15.67
N ALA A 628 13.27 -30.50 -16.36
CA ALA A 628 13.34 -29.15 -16.87
C ALA A 628 13.16 -28.10 -15.75
N VAL A 629 14.08 -27.14 -15.70
CA VAL A 629 13.96 -25.95 -14.87
C VAL A 629 13.21 -24.90 -15.69
N LEU A 630 11.95 -24.65 -15.32
CA LEU A 630 11.05 -23.74 -16.01
C LEU A 630 10.95 -22.40 -15.29
N THR A 631 10.79 -21.31 -16.04
CA THR A 631 10.42 -20.00 -15.48
C THR A 631 8.99 -20.06 -14.90
N PRO A 632 8.78 -19.78 -13.59
CA PRO A 632 7.45 -19.83 -12.98
C PRO A 632 6.54 -18.65 -13.38
N VAL A 633 7.15 -17.53 -13.76
CA VAL A 633 6.53 -16.26 -14.13
C VAL A 633 7.28 -15.63 -15.31
N ALA A 634 6.60 -14.73 -16.03
CA ALA A 634 7.26 -13.91 -17.05
C ALA A 634 7.98 -12.74 -16.35
N GLY A 635 9.27 -12.55 -16.63
CA GLY A 635 10.13 -11.60 -15.93
C GLY A 635 11.59 -11.73 -16.31
N ASN A 636 12.46 -10.98 -15.65
CA ASN A 636 13.90 -11.04 -15.89
C ASN A 636 14.54 -12.16 -15.06
N LEU A 637 15.41 -12.96 -15.67
CA LEU A 637 16.28 -13.86 -14.91
C LEU A 637 17.34 -13.02 -14.19
N HIS A 638 17.22 -12.87 -12.86
CA HIS A 638 18.08 -11.99 -12.08
C HIS A 638 19.44 -12.64 -11.82
N ALA A 639 19.46 -13.88 -11.33
CA ALA A 639 20.68 -14.61 -11.05
C ALA A 639 20.46 -16.13 -10.94
N TRP A 640 21.52 -16.90 -11.16
CA TRP A 640 21.61 -18.29 -10.69
C TRP A 640 22.18 -18.30 -9.27
N ALA A 641 21.58 -19.07 -8.38
CA ALA A 641 22.03 -19.25 -7.00
C ALA A 641 23.07 -20.37 -6.86
N VAL A 642 23.30 -21.12 -7.94
CA VAL A 642 24.24 -22.24 -8.03
C VAL A 642 25.03 -22.13 -9.33
N GLU A 643 26.24 -22.68 -9.35
CA GLU A 643 27.07 -22.74 -10.55
C GLU A 643 26.60 -23.84 -11.51
N ASP A 644 26.97 -23.73 -12.78
CA ASP A 644 26.75 -24.79 -13.75
C ASP A 644 27.51 -26.05 -13.33
N GLY A 645 26.85 -27.21 -13.36
CA GLY A 645 27.39 -28.47 -12.86
C GLY A 645 27.28 -28.67 -11.34
N ALA A 646 26.64 -27.77 -10.59
CA ALA A 646 26.44 -27.94 -9.15
C ALA A 646 25.42 -29.06 -8.84
N THR A 647 25.73 -29.88 -7.81
CA THR A 647 24.79 -30.87 -7.27
C THR A 647 23.79 -30.19 -6.34
N VAL A 648 22.50 -30.44 -6.55
CA VAL A 648 21.41 -29.83 -5.79
C VAL A 648 20.41 -30.87 -5.28
N GLU A 649 19.77 -30.58 -4.16
CA GLU A 649 18.64 -31.36 -3.66
C GLU A 649 17.31 -30.88 -4.25
N LYS A 650 16.32 -31.78 -4.34
CA LYS A 650 14.96 -31.40 -4.75
C LYS A 650 14.42 -30.32 -3.81
N GLY A 651 13.94 -29.22 -4.38
CA GLY A 651 13.41 -28.09 -3.61
C GLY A 651 14.47 -27.07 -3.17
N GLN A 652 15.75 -27.29 -3.45
CA GLN A 652 16.80 -26.29 -3.24
C GLN A 652 16.62 -25.11 -4.20
N VAL A 653 16.88 -23.89 -3.73
CA VAL A 653 16.87 -22.69 -4.58
C VAL A 653 18.04 -22.74 -5.56
N ILE A 654 17.75 -22.64 -6.86
CA ILE A 654 18.77 -22.72 -7.93
C ILE A 654 18.86 -21.46 -8.78
N ALA A 655 17.80 -20.69 -8.89
CA ALA A 655 17.80 -19.42 -9.61
C ALA A 655 16.80 -18.43 -8.99
N ILE A 656 16.91 -17.16 -9.38
CA ILE A 656 16.04 -16.07 -8.92
C ILE A 656 15.54 -15.33 -10.16
N MET A 657 14.22 -15.21 -10.29
CA MET A 657 13.57 -14.32 -11.25
C MET A 657 13.11 -13.05 -10.58
N GLU A 658 13.18 -11.94 -11.30
CA GLU A 658 12.64 -10.65 -10.90
C GLU A 658 11.49 -10.26 -11.83
N ALA A 659 10.30 -10.11 -11.25
CA ALA A 659 9.12 -9.61 -11.96
C ALA A 659 8.36 -8.68 -11.03
N MET A 660 7.87 -7.54 -11.53
CA MET A 660 7.02 -6.62 -10.78
C MET A 660 7.61 -6.17 -9.42
N LYS A 661 8.93 -5.92 -9.38
CA LYS A 661 9.72 -5.59 -8.18
C LYS A 661 9.75 -6.69 -7.11
N MET A 662 9.41 -7.92 -7.49
CA MET A 662 9.44 -9.09 -6.62
C MET A 662 10.45 -10.11 -7.12
N GLU A 663 11.30 -10.57 -6.19
CA GLU A 663 12.17 -11.72 -6.42
C GLU A 663 11.39 -13.02 -6.15
N THR A 664 11.43 -13.92 -7.13
CA THR A 664 10.83 -15.26 -7.08
C THR A 664 11.94 -16.29 -7.20
N SER A 665 12.12 -17.08 -6.14
CA SER A 665 13.07 -18.20 -6.16
C SER A 665 12.55 -19.34 -7.04
N ILE A 666 13.41 -19.85 -7.91
CA ILE A 666 13.20 -21.07 -8.69
C ILE A 666 13.84 -22.22 -7.91
N LEU A 667 13.05 -23.26 -7.67
CA LEU A 667 13.48 -24.45 -6.93
C LEU A 667 13.86 -25.58 -7.89
N ALA A 668 14.83 -26.41 -7.49
CA ALA A 668 15.21 -27.60 -8.22
C ALA A 668 14.04 -28.60 -8.28
N PRO A 669 13.61 -29.04 -9.48
CA PRO A 669 12.46 -29.94 -9.63
C PRO A 669 12.74 -31.36 -9.12
N CYS A 670 14.00 -31.77 -9.14
CA CYS A 670 14.52 -33.03 -8.63
C CYS A 670 15.94 -32.84 -8.06
N ALA A 671 16.48 -33.87 -7.41
CA ALA A 671 17.88 -33.88 -7.00
C ALA A 671 18.76 -34.32 -8.18
N GLY A 672 19.95 -33.74 -8.30
CA GLY A 672 20.86 -34.02 -9.42
C GLY A 672 21.83 -32.89 -9.69
N THR A 673 22.44 -32.89 -10.87
CA THR A 673 23.39 -31.87 -11.34
C THR A 673 22.68 -30.84 -12.22
N VAL A 674 22.83 -29.57 -11.89
CA VAL A 674 22.24 -28.45 -12.66
C VAL A 674 23.03 -28.22 -13.94
N GLN A 675 22.33 -28.12 -15.06
CA GLN A 675 22.84 -27.62 -16.34
C GLN A 675 22.14 -26.31 -16.70
N ILE A 676 22.90 -25.24 -16.81
CA ILE A 676 22.39 -23.90 -17.14
C ILE A 676 22.32 -23.72 -18.66
N SER A 677 21.21 -23.19 -19.17
CA SER A 677 21.02 -22.93 -20.62
C SER A 677 20.68 -21.47 -20.97
N LYS A 678 20.41 -20.64 -19.97
CA LYS A 678 20.08 -19.22 -20.12
C LYS A 678 20.89 -18.37 -19.15
N GLU A 679 21.51 -17.33 -19.70
CA GLU A 679 22.26 -16.32 -18.94
C GLU A 679 21.32 -15.34 -18.23
N PRO A 680 21.71 -14.82 -17.05
CA PRO A 680 20.99 -13.74 -16.38
C PRO A 680 20.91 -12.44 -17.21
N GLY A 681 19.94 -11.58 -16.88
CA GLY A 681 19.77 -10.24 -17.44
C GLY A 681 18.78 -10.12 -18.60
N GLY A 682 18.27 -11.24 -19.12
CA GLY A 682 17.24 -11.25 -20.17
C GLY A 682 15.82 -11.41 -19.62
N TYR A 683 14.86 -10.78 -20.30
CA TYR A 683 13.43 -11.04 -20.10
C TYR A 683 13.06 -12.42 -20.67
N LEU A 684 12.34 -13.21 -19.89
CA LEU A 684 11.87 -14.53 -20.27
C LEU A 684 10.37 -14.65 -19.99
N GLU A 685 9.65 -15.24 -20.94
CA GLU A 685 8.26 -15.63 -20.76
C GLU A 685 8.11 -16.73 -19.71
N ALA A 686 6.91 -16.90 -19.16
CA ALA A 686 6.61 -18.01 -18.26
C ALA A 686 6.71 -19.38 -18.99
N LYS A 687 7.12 -20.43 -18.26
CA LYS A 687 7.31 -21.80 -18.76
C LYS A 687 8.40 -21.97 -19.81
N VAL A 688 9.32 -21.03 -19.92
CA VAL A 688 10.55 -21.18 -20.71
C VAL A 688 11.53 -22.05 -19.94
N VAL A 689 12.15 -23.02 -20.62
CA VAL A 689 13.24 -23.81 -20.05
C VAL A 689 14.49 -22.93 -19.94
N ILE A 690 15.01 -22.79 -18.73
CA ILE A 690 16.25 -22.02 -18.45
C ILE A 690 17.44 -22.92 -18.11
N GLY A 691 17.17 -24.18 -17.77
CA GLY A 691 18.19 -25.18 -17.48
C GLY A 691 17.54 -26.54 -17.23
N ARG A 692 18.36 -27.51 -16.83
CA ARG A 692 17.93 -28.87 -16.48
C ARG A 692 18.60 -29.34 -15.20
N VAL A 693 17.99 -30.28 -14.50
CA VAL A 693 18.61 -31.03 -13.40
C VAL A 693 18.69 -32.49 -13.81
N GLU A 694 19.87 -32.94 -14.19
CA GLU A 694 20.13 -34.33 -14.57
C GLU A 694 20.44 -35.18 -13.34
N ALA A 695 19.86 -36.38 -13.26
CA ALA A 695 19.98 -37.27 -12.12
C ALA A 695 21.38 -37.87 -11.96
#